data_AF-A0A478EAD9-F1
#
_entry.id   AF-A0A478EAD9-F1
#
_cell.length_a   1.000
_cell.length_b   1.000
_cell.length_c   1.000
_cell.angle_alpha   90.00
_cell.angle_beta   90.00
_cell.angle_gamma   90.00
#
_symmetry.space_group_name_H-M   'P 1'
#
loop_
_entity.id
_entity.type
_entity.pdbx_description
1 polymer ?
#
loop_
_entity_poly.entity_id
_entity_poly.type
_entity_poly.pdbx_seq_one_letter_code
_entity_poly.pdbx_strand_id
1 'polypeptide(L)'
;MWRQYSLSLFLLGVLAQDFEWTALGDSYASGVGSGEYVDGRRCLRYDQAYPSLLNEDPNLSPLNHIYNNVACSGSTTEEVELYQFYDEDTSNQPNWQFSPRPKFGNPQMATLSIGGNDIDFKGILFNCILETTEFGRNPTKPCDQQRQDTHALIDDPQLVNDIDHLIRKIVTKGRSGSIGDAFRLYVTGFPEFFNDDDPGCDSVTFARTANPVPDGKQHIMMTTDLRKDYNSMSRALNIAIQSAVALNADSNVKFIDIQANGLLDGHRFCEPGIKEPDQNNENLWSFHYPYKQNEDQNPSPELQIVINATNQITGGLDISALGVTFPNISVFEDALWDVVNVTEVAAVSSDPVNDEWWDMWRDTVGWRAKLFHPQVPYHSAIRELVLNQFLEDTRPATKGNGTCVPVGGTFDPQMLRILPLGGSITWGQQSPSGNGYRKYLRDKLISNGANVNMVGTIQHGTMGDNDNEGWPGFRVDQISDRANNDLSMLPNLVLINAGTNDVAQDYEIDNIDQTMEDLVNKLLDNIPGTVIIVSTLLVNRNATKQALTEQVNPTYVNLVEKLATQGKLVYLADMSSITTEMINARDGTHPTDLAVPGLNDSDILGTSTTCEVNAANFPSPVQIQKGSGVNDSNYHHIGHPYGLLDIHSLPYNGVNFEVENAMWADLNGDGIDDFVYVLSPGHFGIALNDGTGSKGFSDYTESHSDVEMDDCDTEGLHFGDLDGDGRADVLCLASDGTLSAYINTNIGVDLFTNPFWISLGVILPGQGYSRDMVRLADIDGDGRIDYLGLDADGNAHGWRNVGTSQTTPTWEDMGVVISGGTMGDINGVRFVDINGDDTDFPKYDAQGADYTTVYNTGPATPVNDDTTFFPVRLLGNSGYGGARTKGDGVHYCDMRGSGTDDYVWIGKTGNLTLYANNHMLPAWGQYGHILIGTESLMSGYVRKDIHLADLDGDGKCDFLLVDKESNSIHMLRNDYSRETDTFSFTDMGIVSGGVHCHEHYGTGLFDLSVRFADLDGDGKADLLCISQNGTVTGWLNSGLNNFQSAGLIKSTEGKDRANLRFADINGDVRVTPQNNVRNS
;
A
#
# COMPACT_ATOMS: atom_id res chain seq x y z
N MET A 1 -21.51 -4.94 12.49
CA MET A 1 -22.85 -4.42 12.88
C MET A 1 -23.13 -2.99 12.40
N TRP A 2 -22.30 -2.44 11.52
CA TRP A 2 -22.60 -1.26 10.70
C TRP A 2 -22.74 -1.79 9.27
N ARG A 3 -23.97 -1.98 8.79
CA ARG A 3 -24.22 -2.35 7.40
C ARG A 3 -24.61 -1.07 6.66
N GLN A 4 -23.78 -0.73 5.67
CA GLN A 4 -23.89 0.40 4.75
C GLN A 4 -25.18 0.33 3.92
N TYR A 5 -26.31 0.70 4.49
CA TYR A 5 -27.52 0.94 3.72
C TYR A 5 -28.08 2.27 4.19
N SER A 6 -28.08 3.26 3.29
CA SER A 6 -29.01 4.42 3.23
C SER A 6 -28.36 5.78 2.90
N LEU A 7 -27.04 5.93 2.82
CA LEU A 7 -26.45 7.26 2.51
C LEU A 7 -26.41 7.62 1.00
N SER A 8 -26.56 6.63 0.10
CA SER A 8 -26.40 6.85 -1.35
C SER A 8 -27.64 7.38 -2.08
N LEU A 9 -28.82 7.38 -1.46
CA LEU A 9 -30.08 7.47 -2.22
C LEU A 9 -30.68 8.88 -2.44
N PHE A 10 -30.14 9.96 -1.88
CA PHE A 10 -30.86 11.25 -1.87
C PHE A 10 -30.15 12.48 -2.47
N LEU A 11 -28.91 12.34 -2.96
CA LEU A 11 -28.17 13.46 -3.56
C LEU A 11 -28.53 13.80 -5.02
N LEU A 12 -29.50 13.12 -5.63
CA LEU A 12 -29.85 13.26 -7.06
C LEU A 12 -31.31 13.72 -7.32
N GLY A 13 -32.05 14.15 -6.30
CA GLY A 13 -33.48 14.43 -6.39
C GLY A 13 -33.91 15.76 -7.03
N VAL A 14 -33.00 16.61 -7.51
CA VAL A 14 -33.38 17.89 -8.13
C VAL A 14 -32.60 18.10 -9.42
N LEU A 15 -33.31 17.87 -10.54
CA LEU A 15 -32.89 17.84 -11.95
C LEU A 15 -32.59 16.42 -12.45
N ALA A 16 -33.61 15.77 -13.02
CA ALA A 16 -33.43 14.63 -13.90
C ALA A 16 -32.47 15.02 -15.05
N GLN A 17 -31.22 14.60 -14.93
CA GLN A 17 -30.39 14.23 -16.07
C GLN A 17 -30.44 12.71 -16.12
N ASP A 18 -30.96 12.16 -17.21
CA ASP A 18 -30.99 10.72 -17.44
C ASP A 18 -29.54 10.20 -17.36
N PHE A 19 -29.23 9.42 -16.32
CA PHE A 19 -27.92 8.79 -16.20
C PHE A 19 -27.78 7.79 -17.34
N GLU A 20 -26.75 7.89 -18.18
CA GLU A 20 -26.53 6.97 -19.30
C GLU A 20 -25.17 6.31 -19.15
N TRP A 21 -25.08 5.01 -19.36
CA TRP A 21 -23.82 4.28 -19.29
C TRP A 21 -23.77 3.09 -20.24
N THR A 22 -22.54 2.68 -20.58
CA THR A 22 -22.31 1.69 -21.66
C THR A 22 -21.36 0.58 -21.22
N ALA A 23 -21.72 -0.68 -21.48
CA ALA A 23 -20.85 -1.83 -21.27
C ALA A 23 -20.28 -2.32 -22.59
N LEU A 24 -18.96 -2.37 -22.70
CA LEU A 24 -18.21 -2.85 -23.86
C LEU A 24 -17.36 -4.06 -23.49
N GLY A 25 -16.93 -4.77 -24.52
CA GLY A 25 -15.90 -5.79 -24.38
C GLY A 25 -16.35 -7.15 -24.87
N ASP A 26 -15.70 -8.17 -24.33
CA ASP A 26 -15.81 -9.55 -24.75
C ASP A 26 -16.84 -10.35 -23.93
N SER A 27 -16.65 -11.66 -23.85
CA SER A 27 -17.55 -12.62 -23.22
C SER A 27 -17.63 -12.50 -21.69
N TYR A 28 -16.64 -11.87 -21.05
CA TYR A 28 -16.70 -11.57 -19.62
C TYR A 28 -17.65 -10.40 -19.35
N ALA A 29 -17.69 -9.39 -20.24
CA ALA A 29 -18.67 -8.31 -20.15
C ALA A 29 -20.07 -8.75 -20.59
N SER A 30 -20.19 -9.63 -21.59
CA SER A 30 -21.49 -10.20 -21.99
C SER A 30 -22.07 -11.18 -20.96
N GLY A 31 -21.21 -11.74 -20.10
CA GLY A 31 -21.54 -12.63 -19.01
C GLY A 31 -21.99 -14.01 -19.46
N VAL A 32 -21.28 -14.61 -20.43
CA VAL A 32 -21.65 -15.89 -21.03
C VAL A 32 -21.99 -16.95 -19.97
N GLY A 33 -23.25 -17.34 -19.91
CA GLY A 33 -23.76 -18.38 -19.00
C GLY A 33 -24.21 -17.91 -17.61
N SER A 34 -24.15 -16.60 -17.32
CA SER A 34 -24.52 -16.03 -16.02
C SER A 34 -26.02 -15.69 -15.96
N GLY A 35 -26.82 -16.59 -15.39
CA GLY A 35 -28.27 -16.38 -15.29
C GLY A 35 -29.01 -16.74 -16.57
N GLU A 36 -30.04 -15.98 -16.91
CA GLU A 36 -30.87 -16.19 -18.10
C GLU A 36 -30.28 -15.47 -19.32
N TYR A 37 -30.38 -16.12 -20.48
CA TYR A 37 -29.96 -15.53 -21.74
C TYR A 37 -30.92 -14.39 -22.13
N VAL A 38 -30.36 -13.24 -22.50
CA VAL A 38 -31.10 -12.02 -22.85
C VAL A 38 -31.20 -11.88 -24.37
N ASP A 39 -30.06 -11.66 -25.04
CA ASP A 39 -29.99 -11.47 -26.48
C ASP A 39 -28.55 -11.64 -27.04
N GLY A 40 -28.38 -11.27 -28.31
CA GLY A 40 -27.07 -11.01 -28.92
C GLY A 40 -26.60 -12.10 -29.87
N ARG A 41 -27.30 -13.24 -29.95
CA ARG A 41 -26.89 -14.41 -30.75
C ARG A 41 -25.45 -14.80 -30.37
N ARG A 42 -24.45 -14.62 -31.26
CA ARG A 42 -23.04 -14.91 -30.96
C ARG A 42 -22.45 -13.95 -29.90
N CYS A 43 -23.07 -12.79 -29.68
CA CYS A 43 -22.66 -11.88 -28.61
C CYS A 43 -22.99 -12.39 -27.20
N LEU A 44 -23.92 -13.35 -27.04
CA LEU A 44 -24.18 -14.07 -25.80
C LEU A 44 -24.32 -13.18 -24.55
N ARG A 45 -25.34 -12.31 -24.52
CA ARG A 45 -25.60 -11.41 -23.38
C ARG A 45 -26.55 -12.05 -22.39
N TYR A 46 -26.18 -12.01 -21.10
CA TYR A 46 -26.97 -12.59 -20.01
C TYR A 46 -27.34 -11.54 -18.94
N ASP A 47 -28.39 -11.84 -18.17
CA ASP A 47 -28.99 -10.91 -17.20
C ASP A 47 -28.23 -10.83 -15.86
N GLN A 48 -27.37 -11.81 -15.52
CA GLN A 48 -26.53 -11.77 -14.31
C GLN A 48 -25.04 -11.50 -14.62
N ALA A 49 -24.75 -10.93 -15.80
CA ALA A 49 -23.42 -10.42 -16.14
C ALA A 49 -23.06 -9.24 -15.21
N TYR A 50 -21.77 -9.01 -14.93
CA TYR A 50 -21.36 -7.89 -14.04
C TYR A 50 -21.92 -6.53 -14.50
N PRO A 51 -22.03 -6.21 -15.82
CA PRO A 51 -22.65 -4.97 -16.23
C PRO A 51 -24.17 -4.97 -16.02
N SER A 52 -24.85 -6.08 -16.24
CA SER A 52 -26.29 -6.22 -15.97
C SER A 52 -26.59 -6.10 -14.47
N LEU A 53 -25.76 -6.71 -13.61
CA LEU A 53 -25.86 -6.55 -12.15
C LEU A 53 -25.57 -5.11 -11.71
N LEU A 54 -24.61 -4.44 -12.34
CA LEU A 54 -24.29 -3.05 -12.07
C LEU A 54 -25.47 -2.15 -12.47
N ASN A 55 -26.11 -2.46 -13.59
CA ASN A 55 -27.31 -1.77 -14.08
C ASN A 55 -28.48 -1.84 -13.09
N GLU A 56 -28.63 -2.98 -12.42
CA GLU A 56 -29.69 -3.22 -11.44
C GLU A 56 -29.35 -2.67 -10.04
N ASP A 57 -28.11 -2.25 -9.82
CA ASP A 57 -27.66 -1.77 -8.52
C ASP A 57 -28.27 -0.38 -8.20
N PRO A 58 -29.03 -0.26 -7.11
CA PRO A 58 -29.66 1.01 -6.74
C PRO A 58 -28.66 2.12 -6.38
N ASN A 59 -27.38 1.79 -6.16
CA ASN A 59 -26.34 2.76 -5.86
C ASN A 59 -25.70 3.37 -7.12
N LEU A 60 -25.86 2.79 -8.31
CA LEU A 60 -25.29 3.34 -9.54
C LEU A 60 -25.99 4.66 -9.93
N SER A 61 -27.32 4.73 -9.76
CA SER A 61 -28.13 5.95 -9.94
C SER A 61 -29.56 5.74 -9.42
N PRO A 62 -30.25 6.76 -8.86
CA PRO A 62 -31.66 6.64 -8.47
C PRO A 62 -32.60 6.90 -9.66
N LEU A 63 -33.56 5.98 -9.86
CA LEU A 63 -34.76 6.12 -10.70
C LEU A 63 -34.54 6.54 -12.18
N ASN A 64 -34.64 5.55 -13.07
CA ASN A 64 -34.54 5.63 -14.54
C ASN A 64 -33.18 6.11 -15.08
N HIS A 65 -32.41 5.16 -15.59
CA HIS A 65 -31.18 5.38 -16.36
C HIS A 65 -31.21 4.62 -17.69
N ILE A 66 -30.35 5.03 -18.62
CA ILE A 66 -30.17 4.39 -19.93
C ILE A 66 -28.94 3.49 -19.83
N TYR A 67 -29.12 2.23 -20.21
CA TYR A 67 -28.06 1.23 -20.24
C TYR A 67 -27.89 0.67 -21.64
N ASN A 68 -26.69 0.86 -22.18
CA ASN A 68 -26.31 0.34 -23.49
C ASN A 68 -25.36 -0.86 -23.30
N ASN A 69 -25.87 -2.08 -23.40
CA ASN A 69 -25.04 -3.29 -23.39
C ASN A 69 -24.57 -3.62 -24.81
N VAL A 70 -23.41 -3.10 -25.21
CA VAL A 70 -22.84 -3.38 -26.55
C VAL A 70 -21.83 -4.52 -26.53
N ALA A 71 -21.47 -5.04 -25.34
CA ALA A 71 -20.55 -6.15 -25.16
C ALA A 71 -20.92 -7.35 -26.04
N CYS A 72 -19.91 -8.06 -26.54
CA CYS A 72 -20.11 -9.14 -27.47
C CYS A 72 -19.05 -10.22 -27.28
N SER A 73 -19.52 -11.42 -26.92
CA SER A 73 -18.67 -12.59 -26.74
C SER A 73 -17.76 -12.86 -27.94
N GLY A 74 -16.49 -13.15 -27.64
CA GLY A 74 -15.45 -13.45 -28.63
C GLY A 74 -14.74 -12.24 -29.25
N SER A 75 -15.16 -11.00 -28.93
CA SER A 75 -14.54 -9.81 -29.52
C SER A 75 -13.06 -9.65 -29.14
N THR A 76 -12.20 -9.46 -30.14
CA THR A 76 -10.85 -8.88 -29.98
C THR A 76 -10.91 -7.36 -29.87
N THR A 77 -9.80 -6.70 -29.54
CA THR A 77 -9.70 -5.23 -29.56
C THR A 77 -10.18 -4.63 -30.88
N GLU A 78 -9.73 -5.20 -32.02
CA GLU A 78 -10.16 -4.80 -33.37
C GLU A 78 -11.69 -4.97 -33.58
N GLU A 79 -12.28 -6.04 -33.08
CA GLU A 79 -13.71 -6.30 -33.26
C GLU A 79 -14.59 -5.41 -32.39
N VAL A 80 -14.16 -5.06 -31.17
CA VAL A 80 -14.83 -4.05 -30.35
C VAL A 80 -14.92 -2.74 -31.15
N GLU A 81 -13.82 -2.34 -31.78
CA GLU A 81 -13.77 -1.13 -32.60
C GLU A 81 -14.72 -1.12 -33.80
N LEU A 82 -14.89 -2.28 -34.44
CA LEU A 82 -15.73 -2.45 -35.63
C LEU A 82 -17.21 -2.58 -35.28
N TYR A 83 -17.53 -3.20 -34.12
CA TYR A 83 -18.88 -3.69 -33.86
C TYR A 83 -19.58 -3.06 -32.66
N GLN A 84 -18.89 -2.31 -31.79
CA GLN A 84 -19.48 -1.81 -30.54
C GLN A 84 -19.58 -0.27 -30.47
N PHE A 85 -19.29 0.45 -31.57
CA PHE A 85 -19.29 1.93 -31.64
C PHE A 85 -20.45 2.53 -32.47
N TYR A 86 -21.54 1.79 -32.70
CA TYR A 86 -22.66 2.28 -33.51
C TYR A 86 -23.40 3.45 -32.85
N ASP A 87 -23.83 4.44 -33.65
CA ASP A 87 -24.61 5.59 -33.18
C ASP A 87 -26.09 5.28 -32.93
N GLU A 88 -26.61 4.25 -33.59
CA GLU A 88 -28.00 3.82 -33.58
C GLU A 88 -28.06 2.29 -33.49
N ASP A 89 -29.17 1.74 -32.99
CA ASP A 89 -29.34 0.29 -32.93
C ASP A 89 -29.32 -0.31 -34.34
N THR A 90 -28.56 -1.39 -34.53
CA THR A 90 -28.43 -2.05 -35.83
C THR A 90 -28.48 -3.58 -35.71
N SER A 91 -28.92 -4.25 -36.78
CA SER A 91 -29.05 -5.72 -36.82
C SER A 91 -28.42 -6.38 -38.06
N ASN A 92 -27.90 -5.59 -39.01
CA ASN A 92 -27.56 -6.07 -40.37
C ASN A 92 -26.06 -6.03 -40.74
N GLN A 93 -25.17 -5.54 -39.86
CA GLN A 93 -23.72 -5.61 -40.10
C GLN A 93 -23.06 -6.42 -38.97
N PRO A 94 -21.78 -6.81 -39.10
CA PRO A 94 -21.21 -7.20 -40.39
C PRO A 94 -22.03 -8.34 -41.02
N ASN A 95 -22.72 -9.14 -40.19
CA ASN A 95 -23.66 -10.17 -40.58
C ASN A 95 -24.69 -10.40 -39.45
N TRP A 96 -25.63 -11.31 -39.69
CA TRP A 96 -26.74 -11.61 -38.79
C TRP A 96 -26.32 -12.18 -37.42
N GLN A 97 -25.12 -12.78 -37.30
CA GLN A 97 -24.70 -13.53 -36.11
C GLN A 97 -24.48 -12.65 -34.88
N PHE A 98 -24.22 -11.35 -35.07
CA PHE A 98 -23.91 -10.41 -34.00
C PHE A 98 -25.10 -9.51 -33.62
N SER A 99 -26.32 -9.88 -34.06
CA SER A 99 -27.54 -9.09 -33.82
C SER A 99 -28.26 -9.50 -32.53
N PRO A 100 -28.91 -8.55 -31.82
CA PRO A 100 -28.93 -7.11 -32.04
C PRO A 100 -27.63 -6.43 -31.59
N ARG A 101 -27.32 -5.28 -32.21
CA ARG A 101 -26.20 -4.42 -31.83
C ARG A 101 -26.76 -3.08 -31.36
N PRO A 102 -26.90 -2.92 -30.03
CA PRO A 102 -27.32 -1.66 -29.45
C PRO A 102 -26.33 -0.56 -29.84
N LYS A 103 -26.82 0.67 -29.86
CA LYS A 103 -25.96 1.86 -30.00
C LYS A 103 -25.03 2.01 -28.79
N PHE A 104 -23.89 2.65 -29.00
CA PHE A 104 -22.95 3.02 -27.94
C PHE A 104 -23.53 4.08 -26.99
N GLY A 105 -24.34 5.01 -27.52
CA GLY A 105 -24.97 6.07 -26.72
C GLY A 105 -24.08 7.28 -26.40
N ASN A 106 -24.45 8.06 -25.39
CA ASN A 106 -23.67 9.19 -24.85
C ASN A 106 -23.38 9.00 -23.36
N PRO A 107 -22.62 7.95 -22.99
CA PRO A 107 -22.46 7.54 -21.61
C PRO A 107 -21.69 8.55 -20.75
N GLN A 108 -22.02 8.57 -19.46
CA GLN A 108 -21.25 9.21 -18.39
C GLN A 108 -20.14 8.31 -17.87
N MET A 109 -20.35 7.00 -17.93
CA MET A 109 -19.33 5.99 -17.65
C MET A 109 -19.41 4.82 -18.62
N ALA A 110 -18.29 4.14 -18.82
CA ALA A 110 -18.27 2.85 -19.49
C ALA A 110 -17.41 1.82 -18.74
N THR A 111 -17.68 0.54 -19.01
CA THR A 111 -16.81 -0.57 -18.59
C THR A 111 -16.27 -1.31 -19.79
N LEU A 112 -15.08 -1.90 -19.65
CA LEU A 112 -14.41 -2.67 -20.71
C LEU A 112 -13.74 -3.91 -20.14
N SER A 113 -14.09 -5.08 -20.68
CA SER A 113 -13.32 -6.33 -20.55
C SER A 113 -12.74 -6.68 -21.91
N ILE A 114 -11.41 -6.75 -22.06
CA ILE A 114 -10.78 -7.02 -23.36
C ILE A 114 -9.35 -7.57 -23.22
N GLY A 115 -8.90 -8.31 -24.23
CA GLY A 115 -7.52 -8.78 -24.36
C GLY A 115 -7.35 -10.29 -24.32
N GLY A 116 -8.31 -11.02 -23.73
CA GLY A 116 -8.25 -12.49 -23.65
C GLY A 116 -8.34 -13.19 -25.02
N ASN A 117 -9.15 -12.64 -25.94
CA ASN A 117 -9.25 -13.17 -27.30
C ASN A 117 -8.03 -12.79 -28.16
N ASP A 118 -7.43 -11.61 -27.90
CA ASP A 118 -6.24 -11.11 -28.58
C ASP A 118 -5.01 -12.00 -28.37
N ILE A 119 -4.95 -12.70 -27.23
CA ILE A 119 -3.88 -13.68 -26.91
C ILE A 119 -4.30 -15.15 -27.14
N ASP A 120 -5.47 -15.37 -27.76
CA ASP A 120 -6.01 -16.69 -28.07
C ASP A 120 -6.21 -17.60 -26.84
N PHE A 121 -6.75 -17.06 -25.73
CA PHE A 121 -7.00 -17.84 -24.50
C PHE A 121 -7.92 -19.05 -24.72
N LYS A 122 -8.94 -18.91 -25.58
CA LYS A 122 -9.80 -20.04 -25.99
C LYS A 122 -8.98 -21.14 -26.68
N GLY A 123 -7.89 -20.80 -27.38
CA GLY A 123 -6.94 -21.76 -27.93
C GLY A 123 -6.29 -22.62 -26.84
N ILE A 124 -5.83 -22.03 -25.73
CA ILE A 124 -5.31 -22.77 -24.56
C ILE A 124 -6.40 -23.69 -24.00
N LEU A 125 -7.61 -23.16 -23.82
CA LEU A 125 -8.72 -23.92 -23.26
C LEU A 125 -9.05 -25.18 -24.07
N PHE A 126 -9.14 -25.06 -25.39
CA PHE A 126 -9.57 -26.15 -26.25
C PHE A 126 -8.40 -27.06 -26.66
N ASN A 127 -7.25 -26.50 -27.07
CA ASN A 127 -6.12 -27.29 -27.53
C ASN A 127 -5.31 -27.94 -26.39
N CYS A 128 -5.25 -27.31 -25.21
CA CYS A 128 -4.45 -27.82 -24.09
C CYS A 128 -5.29 -28.41 -22.96
N ILE A 129 -6.32 -27.69 -22.48
CA ILE A 129 -7.05 -28.07 -21.27
C ILE A 129 -8.06 -29.19 -21.57
N LEU A 130 -8.87 -29.02 -22.62
CA LEU A 130 -9.88 -30.01 -23.01
C LEU A 130 -9.44 -31.00 -24.08
N GLU A 131 -8.34 -30.73 -24.79
CA GLU A 131 -7.81 -31.54 -25.90
C GLU A 131 -8.85 -31.81 -27.02
N THR A 132 -9.59 -30.78 -27.44
CA THR A 132 -10.63 -30.85 -28.46
C THR A 132 -10.78 -29.49 -29.16
N THR A 133 -11.55 -29.38 -30.23
CA THR A 133 -12.15 -28.08 -30.59
C THR A 133 -13.43 -27.87 -29.77
N GLU A 134 -13.94 -26.63 -29.74
CA GLU A 134 -15.16 -26.28 -28.99
C GLU A 134 -16.33 -27.24 -29.29
N PHE A 135 -16.50 -27.61 -30.56
CA PHE A 135 -17.62 -28.46 -31.03
C PHE A 135 -17.19 -29.80 -31.64
N GLY A 136 -15.89 -30.10 -31.68
CA GLY A 136 -15.33 -31.29 -32.33
C GLY A 136 -14.86 -32.34 -31.34
N ARG A 137 -13.91 -33.19 -31.76
CA ARG A 137 -13.31 -34.25 -30.92
C ARG A 137 -11.79 -34.24 -30.87
N ASN A 138 -11.15 -33.40 -31.68
CA ASN A 138 -9.70 -33.28 -31.78
C ASN A 138 -9.31 -31.81 -31.69
N PRO A 139 -8.17 -31.47 -31.09
CA PRO A 139 -7.66 -30.10 -31.08
C PRO A 139 -7.25 -29.64 -32.49
N THR A 140 -7.22 -28.33 -32.72
CA THR A 140 -6.70 -27.76 -33.97
C THR A 140 -5.17 -27.71 -33.99
N LYS A 141 -4.51 -27.74 -32.83
CA LYS A 141 -3.07 -27.55 -32.69
C LYS A 141 -2.50 -28.35 -31.50
N PRO A 142 -1.22 -28.80 -31.54
CA PRO A 142 -0.57 -29.36 -30.36
C PRO A 142 -0.46 -28.32 -29.22
N CYS A 143 -0.61 -28.75 -27.97
CA CYS A 143 -0.63 -27.83 -26.84
C CYS A 143 0.65 -27.00 -26.69
N ASP A 144 1.83 -27.61 -26.81
CA ASP A 144 3.09 -26.86 -26.68
C ASP A 144 3.22 -25.75 -27.74
N GLN A 145 2.72 -25.99 -28.96
CA GLN A 145 2.68 -24.96 -29.99
C GLN A 145 1.66 -23.87 -29.64
N GLN A 146 0.47 -24.23 -29.16
CA GLN A 146 -0.52 -23.25 -28.72
C GLN A 146 0.01 -22.35 -27.58
N ARG A 147 0.70 -22.94 -26.59
CA ARG A 147 1.31 -22.19 -25.49
C ARG A 147 2.38 -21.21 -25.99
N GLN A 148 3.23 -21.64 -26.91
CA GLN A 148 4.23 -20.77 -27.53
C GLN A 148 3.58 -19.63 -28.32
N ASP A 149 2.53 -19.92 -29.09
CA ASP A 149 1.83 -18.90 -29.88
C ASP A 149 1.14 -17.87 -28.97
N THR A 150 0.48 -18.32 -27.90
CA THR A 150 -0.15 -17.43 -26.91
C THR A 150 0.89 -16.57 -26.17
N HIS A 151 2.01 -17.14 -25.72
CA HIS A 151 3.10 -16.35 -25.11
C HIS A 151 3.69 -15.33 -26.09
N ALA A 152 3.85 -15.71 -27.37
CA ALA A 152 4.32 -14.77 -28.39
C ALA A 152 3.36 -13.59 -28.62
N LEU A 153 2.04 -13.81 -28.51
CA LEU A 153 1.05 -12.74 -28.57
C LEU A 153 1.07 -11.83 -27.33
N ILE A 154 1.36 -12.40 -26.15
CA ILE A 154 1.51 -11.65 -24.90
C ILE A 154 2.77 -10.77 -24.91
N ASP A 155 3.88 -11.34 -25.39
CA ASP A 155 5.18 -10.67 -25.46
C ASP A 155 5.25 -9.62 -26.59
N ASP A 156 4.29 -9.63 -27.53
CA ASP A 156 4.21 -8.65 -28.60
C ASP A 156 3.81 -7.27 -28.04
N PRO A 157 4.65 -6.22 -28.18
CA PRO A 157 4.30 -4.87 -27.75
C PRO A 157 3.02 -4.33 -28.40
N GLN A 158 2.59 -4.91 -29.52
CA GLN A 158 1.35 -4.54 -30.19
C GLN A 158 0.12 -4.77 -29.32
N LEU A 159 0.12 -5.76 -28.42
CA LEU A 159 -0.99 -6.02 -27.50
C LEU A 159 -1.31 -4.78 -26.64
N VAL A 160 -0.28 -4.17 -26.03
CA VAL A 160 -0.46 -2.94 -25.24
C VAL A 160 -0.93 -1.78 -26.11
N ASN A 161 -0.37 -1.66 -27.33
CA ASN A 161 -0.75 -0.60 -28.26
C ASN A 161 -2.21 -0.71 -28.72
N ASP A 162 -2.69 -1.91 -28.99
CA ASP A 162 -4.06 -2.16 -29.44
C ASP A 162 -5.07 -1.87 -28.32
N ILE A 163 -4.75 -2.27 -27.08
CA ILE A 163 -5.58 -1.95 -25.90
C ILE A 163 -5.57 -0.44 -25.63
N ASP A 164 -4.41 0.24 -25.67
CA ASP A 164 -4.31 1.71 -25.53
C ASP A 164 -5.11 2.42 -26.63
N HIS A 165 -5.00 1.97 -27.87
CA HIS A 165 -5.74 2.54 -28.99
C HIS A 165 -7.25 2.44 -28.78
N LEU A 166 -7.73 1.26 -28.40
CA LEU A 166 -9.14 1.03 -28.09
C LEU A 166 -9.60 1.91 -26.92
N ILE A 167 -8.83 1.98 -25.83
CA ILE A 167 -9.12 2.86 -24.68
C ILE A 167 -9.27 4.31 -25.14
N ARG A 168 -8.32 4.85 -25.92
CA ARG A 168 -8.38 6.22 -26.45
C ARG A 168 -9.62 6.44 -27.30
N LYS A 169 -10.02 5.45 -28.10
CA LYS A 169 -11.22 5.52 -28.95
C LYS A 169 -12.50 5.52 -28.12
N ILE A 170 -12.60 4.69 -27.08
CA ILE A 170 -13.72 4.69 -26.13
C ILE A 170 -13.80 6.04 -25.41
N VAL A 171 -12.69 6.53 -24.87
CA VAL A 171 -12.62 7.84 -24.19
C VAL A 171 -13.05 8.95 -25.15
N THR A 172 -12.53 8.99 -26.37
CA THR A 172 -12.90 9.98 -27.38
C THR A 172 -14.39 9.94 -27.68
N LYS A 173 -14.97 8.73 -27.82
CA LYS A 173 -16.40 8.57 -28.08
C LYS A 173 -17.24 8.99 -26.88
N GLY A 174 -16.92 8.54 -25.68
CA GLY A 174 -17.64 8.89 -24.45
C GLY A 174 -17.63 10.39 -24.16
N ARG A 175 -16.47 11.05 -24.38
CA ARG A 175 -16.31 12.51 -24.22
C ARG A 175 -17.04 13.35 -25.28
N SER A 176 -17.53 12.75 -26.36
CA SER A 176 -18.33 13.47 -27.36
C SER A 176 -19.74 13.82 -26.87
N GLY A 177 -20.19 13.19 -25.78
CA GLY A 177 -21.45 13.48 -25.09
C GLY A 177 -21.40 14.74 -24.21
N SER A 178 -22.49 15.03 -23.51
CA SER A 178 -22.67 16.24 -22.70
C SER A 178 -21.76 16.33 -21.47
N ILE A 179 -21.19 15.21 -21.01
CA ILE A 179 -20.32 15.15 -19.83
C ILE A 179 -18.86 15.56 -20.12
N GLY A 180 -18.45 15.57 -21.40
CA GLY A 180 -17.09 15.94 -21.81
C GLY A 180 -16.02 15.16 -21.06
N ASP A 181 -14.97 15.86 -20.60
CA ASP A 181 -13.82 15.27 -19.91
C ASP A 181 -14.15 14.55 -18.59
N ALA A 182 -15.36 14.73 -18.05
CA ALA A 182 -15.83 13.98 -16.88
C ALA A 182 -16.36 12.57 -17.22
N PHE A 183 -16.30 12.12 -18.47
CA PHE A 183 -16.50 10.72 -18.82
C PHE A 183 -15.47 9.82 -18.10
N ARG A 184 -15.90 8.66 -17.61
CA ARG A 184 -15.06 7.69 -16.89
C ARG A 184 -15.08 6.32 -17.56
N LEU A 185 -13.93 5.65 -17.60
CA LEU A 185 -13.80 4.29 -18.14
C LEU A 185 -13.15 3.36 -17.11
N TYR A 186 -13.80 2.23 -16.82
CA TYR A 186 -13.27 1.19 -15.94
C TYR A 186 -12.94 -0.06 -16.76
N VAL A 187 -11.66 -0.43 -16.78
CA VAL A 187 -11.15 -1.57 -17.55
C VAL A 187 -10.87 -2.72 -16.59
N THR A 188 -11.59 -3.84 -16.72
CA THR A 188 -11.42 -5.01 -15.84
C THR A 188 -10.28 -5.90 -16.30
N GLY A 189 -9.54 -6.49 -15.36
CA GLY A 189 -8.55 -7.54 -15.63
C GLY A 189 -9.18 -8.93 -15.91
N PHE A 190 -8.33 -9.95 -15.91
CA PHE A 190 -8.65 -11.38 -16.03
C PHE A 190 -8.21 -12.17 -14.80
N PRO A 191 -8.90 -13.27 -14.45
CA PRO A 191 -8.55 -14.10 -13.30
C PRO A 191 -7.37 -15.02 -13.57
N GLU A 192 -6.65 -15.35 -12.51
CA GLU A 192 -5.88 -16.58 -12.42
C GLU A 192 -6.82 -17.77 -12.19
N PHE A 193 -6.83 -18.70 -13.13
CA PHE A 193 -7.82 -19.77 -13.16
C PHE A 193 -7.53 -20.89 -12.16
N PHE A 194 -6.27 -21.09 -11.81
CA PHE A 194 -5.83 -22.23 -11.02
C PHE A 194 -5.21 -21.79 -9.70
N ASN A 195 -5.42 -22.56 -8.64
CA ASN A 195 -4.41 -22.62 -7.58
C ASN A 195 -3.17 -23.28 -8.19
N ASP A 196 -2.00 -22.65 -8.11
CA ASP A 196 -0.75 -23.12 -8.69
C ASP A 196 0.33 -23.42 -7.64
N ASP A 197 -0.08 -23.55 -6.37
CA ASP A 197 0.78 -23.87 -5.22
C ASP A 197 0.58 -25.30 -4.69
N ASP A 198 -0.63 -25.85 -4.78
CA ASP A 198 -0.93 -27.20 -4.29
C ASP A 198 -0.63 -28.28 -5.35
N PRO A 199 0.28 -29.25 -5.10
CA PRO A 199 0.57 -30.35 -6.03
C PRO A 199 -0.58 -31.37 -6.18
N GLY A 200 -1.66 -31.27 -5.40
CA GLY A 200 -2.79 -32.20 -5.40
C GLY A 200 -3.48 -32.38 -6.76
N CYS A 201 -3.33 -31.42 -7.67
CA CYS A 201 -3.90 -31.48 -9.02
C CYS A 201 -2.96 -32.10 -10.08
N ASP A 202 -1.71 -32.43 -9.74
CA ASP A 202 -0.68 -32.82 -10.72
C ASP A 202 -0.99 -34.11 -11.49
N SER A 203 -1.87 -34.95 -10.94
CA SER A 203 -2.34 -36.19 -11.58
C SER A 203 -3.71 -36.05 -12.26
N VAL A 204 -4.26 -34.85 -12.32
CA VAL A 204 -5.60 -34.57 -12.86
C VAL A 204 -5.49 -34.13 -14.32
N THR A 205 -6.39 -34.62 -15.16
CA THR A 205 -6.57 -34.11 -16.53
C THR A 205 -7.98 -33.59 -16.71
N PHE A 206 -8.11 -32.45 -17.40
CA PHE A 206 -9.40 -31.90 -17.82
C PHE A 206 -9.78 -32.30 -19.25
N ALA A 207 -9.00 -33.17 -19.89
CA ALA A 207 -9.29 -33.66 -21.22
C ALA A 207 -10.72 -34.20 -21.30
N ARG A 208 -11.44 -33.77 -22.34
CA ARG A 208 -12.86 -34.07 -22.50
C ARG A 208 -13.13 -35.57 -22.61
N THR A 209 -12.30 -36.30 -23.34
CA THR A 209 -12.49 -37.74 -23.57
C THR A 209 -12.05 -38.60 -22.39
N ALA A 210 -11.27 -38.05 -21.45
CA ALA A 210 -10.77 -38.77 -20.28
C ALA A 210 -11.75 -38.78 -19.10
N ASN A 211 -12.83 -38.00 -19.17
CA ASN A 211 -13.73 -37.75 -18.05
C ASN A 211 -15.20 -38.01 -18.43
N PRO A 212 -16.01 -38.59 -17.51
CA PRO A 212 -15.65 -39.06 -16.18
C PRO A 212 -14.97 -40.43 -16.21
N VAL A 213 -14.87 -41.07 -17.37
CA VAL A 213 -14.27 -42.38 -17.57
C VAL A 213 -13.04 -42.23 -18.46
N PRO A 214 -11.86 -42.71 -18.03
CA PRO A 214 -10.65 -42.67 -18.85
C PRO A 214 -10.83 -43.40 -20.18
N ASP A 215 -10.41 -42.78 -21.29
CA ASP A 215 -10.45 -43.40 -22.62
C ASP A 215 -9.24 -44.29 -22.92
N GLY A 216 -8.30 -44.39 -21.97
CA GLY A 216 -7.08 -45.21 -22.07
C GLY A 216 -5.96 -44.55 -22.88
N LYS A 217 -6.07 -43.27 -23.25
CA LYS A 217 -5.01 -42.52 -23.91
C LYS A 217 -4.18 -41.71 -22.90
N GLN A 218 -3.02 -41.25 -23.37
CA GLN A 218 -2.22 -40.28 -22.64
C GLN A 218 -2.81 -38.89 -22.84
N HIS A 219 -2.94 -38.14 -21.75
CA HIS A 219 -3.54 -36.82 -21.70
C HIS A 219 -2.64 -35.84 -20.96
N ILE A 220 -2.87 -34.55 -21.21
CA ILE A 220 -2.18 -33.46 -20.52
C ILE A 220 -2.67 -33.42 -19.07
N MET A 221 -1.72 -33.42 -18.14
CA MET A 221 -2.00 -33.33 -16.71
C MET A 221 -1.85 -31.88 -16.23
N MET A 222 -2.69 -31.47 -15.29
CA MET A 222 -2.69 -30.15 -14.67
C MET A 222 -1.58 -30.04 -13.61
N THR A 223 -0.35 -30.28 -14.04
CA THR A 223 0.83 -30.14 -13.19
C THR A 223 0.95 -28.72 -12.65
N THR A 224 1.60 -28.60 -11.50
CA THR A 224 1.91 -27.32 -10.87
C THR A 224 2.59 -26.38 -11.86
N ASP A 225 3.58 -26.86 -12.61
CA ASP A 225 4.27 -26.06 -13.63
C ASP A 225 3.33 -25.58 -14.75
N LEU A 226 2.40 -26.42 -15.19
CA LEU A 226 1.47 -26.06 -16.25
C LEU A 226 0.40 -25.06 -15.76
N ARG A 227 -0.06 -25.21 -14.52
CA ARG A 227 -0.96 -24.24 -13.87
C ARG A 227 -0.27 -22.89 -13.67
N LYS A 228 0.99 -22.88 -13.25
CA LYS A 228 1.83 -21.67 -13.18
C LYS A 228 1.97 -21.00 -14.53
N ASP A 229 2.19 -21.79 -15.58
CA ASP A 229 2.27 -21.27 -16.95
C ASP A 229 0.96 -20.63 -17.40
N TYR A 230 -0.19 -21.28 -17.21
CA TYR A 230 -1.49 -20.70 -17.55
C TYR A 230 -1.81 -19.45 -16.73
N ASN A 231 -1.55 -19.45 -15.42
CA ASN A 231 -1.74 -18.26 -14.60
C ASN A 231 -0.78 -17.13 -14.99
N SER A 232 0.44 -17.44 -15.43
CA SER A 232 1.40 -16.43 -15.91
C SER A 232 0.87 -15.67 -17.12
N MET A 233 0.10 -16.33 -17.99
CA MET A 233 -0.55 -15.68 -19.14
C MET A 233 -1.62 -14.66 -18.69
N SER A 234 -2.44 -15.01 -17.69
CA SER A 234 -3.39 -14.06 -17.07
C SER A 234 -2.69 -12.88 -16.40
N ARG A 235 -1.62 -13.13 -15.64
CA ARG A 235 -0.82 -12.09 -14.99
C ARG A 235 -0.21 -11.14 -16.01
N ALA A 236 0.38 -11.67 -17.08
CA ALA A 236 1.00 -10.87 -18.13
C ALA A 236 -0.03 -10.05 -18.92
N LEU A 237 -1.20 -10.62 -19.23
CA LEU A 237 -2.31 -9.87 -19.84
C LEU A 237 -2.78 -8.72 -18.93
N ASN A 238 -2.92 -8.96 -17.63
CA ASN A 238 -3.27 -7.91 -16.66
C ASN A 238 -2.22 -6.79 -16.61
N ILE A 239 -0.93 -7.11 -16.72
CA ILE A 239 0.15 -6.12 -16.83
C ILE A 239 0.03 -5.30 -18.13
N ALA A 240 -0.31 -5.94 -19.24
CA ALA A 240 -0.53 -5.25 -20.52
C ALA A 240 -1.72 -4.27 -20.44
N ILE A 241 -2.84 -4.71 -19.85
CA ILE A 241 -4.02 -3.85 -19.60
C ILE A 241 -3.66 -2.67 -18.68
N GLN A 242 -2.97 -2.93 -17.56
CA GLN A 242 -2.54 -1.87 -16.64
C GLN A 242 -1.62 -0.85 -17.32
N SER A 243 -0.70 -1.33 -18.16
CA SER A 243 0.19 -0.46 -18.94
C SER A 243 -0.59 0.44 -19.89
N ALA A 244 -1.56 -0.12 -20.62
CA ALA A 244 -2.44 0.65 -21.51
C ALA A 244 -3.33 1.66 -20.75
N VAL A 245 -3.82 1.29 -19.56
CA VAL A 245 -4.56 2.21 -18.68
C VAL A 245 -3.66 3.35 -18.18
N ALA A 246 -2.43 3.05 -17.76
CA ALA A 246 -1.48 4.03 -17.26
C ALA A 246 -1.13 5.10 -18.32
N LEU A 247 -1.07 4.72 -19.61
CA LEU A 247 -0.90 5.65 -20.74
C LEU A 247 -2.10 6.60 -20.94
N ASN A 248 -3.21 6.37 -20.22
CA ASN A 248 -4.44 7.15 -20.24
C ASN A 248 -4.87 7.63 -18.85
N ALA A 249 -3.95 7.69 -17.87
CA ALA A 249 -4.26 8.09 -16.48
C ALA A 249 -4.90 9.49 -16.37
N ASP A 250 -4.46 10.44 -17.20
CA ASP A 250 -5.04 11.79 -17.27
C ASP A 250 -6.46 11.82 -17.90
N SER A 251 -6.95 10.67 -18.37
CA SER A 251 -8.20 10.55 -19.11
C SER A 251 -9.39 10.00 -18.32
N ASN A 252 -9.29 9.91 -16.98
CA ASN A 252 -10.30 9.27 -16.11
C ASN A 252 -10.53 7.79 -16.47
N VAL A 253 -9.44 7.08 -16.77
CA VAL A 253 -9.43 5.64 -17.04
C VAL A 253 -8.80 4.92 -15.85
N LYS A 254 -9.45 3.85 -15.37
CA LYS A 254 -8.94 3.05 -14.24
C LYS A 254 -8.96 1.57 -14.53
N PHE A 255 -7.94 0.88 -14.03
CA PHE A 255 -7.86 -0.58 -14.03
C PHE A 255 -8.58 -1.12 -12.81
N ILE A 256 -9.41 -2.14 -13.01
CA ILE A 256 -10.11 -2.86 -11.96
C ILE A 256 -9.51 -4.26 -11.87
N ASP A 257 -8.70 -4.47 -10.83
CA ASP A 257 -8.12 -5.77 -10.53
C ASP A 257 -9.18 -6.71 -9.94
N ILE A 258 -9.70 -7.61 -10.78
CA ILE A 258 -10.74 -8.56 -10.41
C ILE A 258 -10.24 -9.77 -9.61
N GLN A 259 -9.00 -9.74 -9.14
CA GLN A 259 -8.43 -10.73 -8.23
C GLN A 259 -7.68 -10.11 -7.04
N ALA A 260 -7.80 -8.80 -6.84
CA ALA A 260 -7.14 -8.07 -5.76
C ALA A 260 -7.48 -8.64 -4.37
N ASN A 261 -6.55 -8.49 -3.42
CA ASN A 261 -6.73 -8.86 -2.02
C ASN A 261 -7.11 -10.34 -1.79
N GLY A 262 -6.66 -11.25 -2.66
CA GLY A 262 -6.97 -12.68 -2.53
C GLY A 262 -8.43 -13.02 -2.84
N LEU A 263 -9.12 -12.21 -3.66
CA LEU A 263 -10.55 -12.39 -3.96
C LEU A 263 -10.90 -13.80 -4.49
N LEU A 264 -9.95 -14.44 -5.18
CA LEU A 264 -10.13 -15.77 -5.77
C LEU A 264 -9.64 -16.93 -4.86
N ASP A 265 -9.12 -16.64 -3.67
CA ASP A 265 -8.60 -17.68 -2.79
C ASP A 265 -9.70 -18.66 -2.36
N GLY A 266 -9.54 -19.94 -2.69
CA GLY A 266 -10.54 -20.98 -2.44
C GLY A 266 -11.64 -21.06 -3.51
N HIS A 267 -11.57 -20.25 -4.56
CA HIS A 267 -12.57 -20.16 -5.62
C HIS A 267 -12.09 -20.57 -7.02
N ARG A 268 -10.82 -20.98 -7.14
CA ARG A 268 -10.17 -21.40 -8.39
C ARG A 268 -10.30 -22.90 -8.64
N PHE A 269 -9.91 -23.34 -9.84
CA PHE A 269 -9.69 -24.76 -10.11
C PHE A 269 -8.48 -25.26 -9.31
N CYS A 270 -8.47 -26.55 -8.94
CA CYS A 270 -7.34 -27.18 -8.24
C CYS A 270 -7.04 -26.63 -6.83
N GLU A 271 -8.03 -26.06 -6.15
CA GLU A 271 -7.88 -25.61 -4.76
C GLU A 271 -7.68 -26.79 -3.77
N PRO A 272 -6.98 -26.58 -2.63
CA PRO A 272 -6.64 -27.64 -1.71
C PRO A 272 -7.84 -28.43 -1.18
N GLY A 273 -7.71 -29.76 -1.23
CA GLY A 273 -8.74 -30.68 -0.75
C GLY A 273 -9.90 -30.93 -1.72
N ILE A 274 -9.91 -30.29 -2.89
CA ILE A 274 -10.89 -30.56 -3.96
C ILE A 274 -10.40 -31.72 -4.82
N LYS A 275 -11.30 -32.68 -5.10
CA LYS A 275 -10.98 -33.82 -5.98
C LYS A 275 -11.41 -33.53 -7.40
N GLU A 276 -10.51 -32.92 -8.15
CA GLU A 276 -10.76 -32.50 -9.52
C GLU A 276 -10.77 -33.67 -10.54
N PRO A 277 -11.50 -33.54 -11.66
CA PRO A 277 -12.45 -32.46 -11.95
C PRO A 277 -13.78 -32.59 -11.18
N ASP A 278 -14.20 -31.54 -10.50
CA ASP A 278 -15.48 -31.49 -9.77
C ASP A 278 -16.45 -30.44 -10.32
N GLN A 279 -17.38 -30.91 -11.15
CA GLN A 279 -18.49 -30.10 -11.69
C GLN A 279 -19.47 -29.53 -10.65
N ASN A 280 -19.47 -30.06 -9.42
CA ASN A 280 -20.41 -29.64 -8.38
C ASN A 280 -19.70 -28.89 -7.25
N ASN A 281 -18.47 -28.41 -7.48
CA ASN A 281 -17.77 -27.55 -6.54
C ASN A 281 -18.50 -26.21 -6.43
N GLU A 282 -19.30 -26.04 -5.36
CA GLU A 282 -20.05 -24.81 -5.09
C GLU A 282 -19.15 -23.60 -4.80
N ASN A 283 -17.89 -23.83 -4.42
CA ASN A 283 -16.92 -22.77 -4.19
C ASN A 283 -16.21 -22.34 -5.48
N LEU A 284 -16.23 -23.14 -6.55
CA LEU A 284 -15.63 -22.74 -7.83
C LEU A 284 -16.42 -21.60 -8.45
N TRP A 285 -15.75 -20.49 -8.75
CA TRP A 285 -16.37 -19.28 -9.27
C TRP A 285 -16.33 -19.13 -10.79
N SER A 286 -15.74 -20.11 -11.49
CA SER A 286 -15.77 -20.22 -12.95
C SER A 286 -16.56 -21.46 -13.38
N PHE A 287 -17.19 -21.45 -14.56
CA PHE A 287 -17.90 -22.64 -15.02
C PHE A 287 -16.94 -23.79 -15.38
N HIS A 288 -17.26 -24.99 -14.88
CA HIS A 288 -16.58 -26.24 -15.25
C HIS A 288 -17.24 -26.89 -16.48
N TYR A 289 -16.47 -27.66 -17.26
CA TYR A 289 -16.99 -28.51 -18.33
C TYR A 289 -17.88 -29.66 -17.79
N PRO A 290 -19.08 -29.92 -18.35
CA PRO A 290 -20.03 -30.90 -17.83
C PRO A 290 -19.80 -32.34 -18.37
N TYR A 291 -18.69 -32.98 -18.01
CA TYR A 291 -18.36 -34.38 -18.38
C TYR A 291 -19.48 -35.41 -18.15
N LYS A 292 -20.42 -35.20 -17.21
CA LYS A 292 -21.52 -36.14 -16.96
C LYS A 292 -22.61 -36.13 -18.05
N GLN A 293 -22.61 -35.13 -18.93
CA GLN A 293 -23.53 -35.05 -20.08
C GLN A 293 -22.91 -35.79 -21.28
N ASN A 294 -23.54 -36.88 -21.71
CA ASN A 294 -23.04 -37.71 -22.82
C ASN A 294 -23.47 -37.16 -24.19
N GLU A 295 -23.07 -35.92 -24.47
CA GLU A 295 -23.44 -35.20 -25.70
C GLU A 295 -22.70 -35.74 -26.93
N ASP A 296 -21.61 -36.49 -26.75
CA ASP A 296 -20.91 -37.16 -27.85
C ASP A 296 -21.68 -38.34 -28.43
N GLN A 297 -22.52 -38.99 -27.63
CA GLN A 297 -23.33 -40.13 -28.08
C GLN A 297 -24.79 -39.75 -28.32
N ASN A 298 -25.28 -38.72 -27.64
CA ASN A 298 -26.67 -38.26 -27.77
C ASN A 298 -26.74 -36.72 -27.80
N PRO A 299 -26.17 -36.08 -28.84
CA PRO A 299 -26.29 -34.64 -29.00
C PRO A 299 -27.76 -34.28 -29.27
N SER A 300 -28.19 -33.14 -28.73
CA SER A 300 -29.44 -32.53 -29.14
C SER A 300 -29.40 -32.20 -30.65
N PRO A 301 -30.59 -32.08 -31.30
CA PRO A 301 -30.66 -31.82 -32.74
C PRO A 301 -29.87 -30.59 -33.20
N GLU A 302 -29.86 -29.50 -32.43
CA GLU A 302 -29.11 -28.29 -32.77
C GLU A 302 -27.60 -28.51 -32.64
N LEU A 303 -27.13 -29.19 -31.59
CA LEU A 303 -25.71 -29.50 -31.41
C LEU A 303 -25.21 -30.44 -32.50
N GLN A 304 -26.05 -31.38 -32.94
CA GLN A 304 -25.70 -32.27 -34.04
C GLN A 304 -25.43 -31.53 -35.35
N ILE A 305 -26.13 -30.41 -35.60
CA ILE A 305 -25.88 -29.55 -36.77
C ILE A 305 -24.51 -28.87 -36.65
N VAL A 306 -24.15 -28.34 -35.48
CA VAL A 306 -22.83 -27.72 -35.24
C VAL A 306 -21.70 -28.75 -35.34
N ILE A 307 -21.91 -29.97 -34.83
CA ILE A 307 -20.96 -31.08 -34.96
C ILE A 307 -20.76 -31.43 -36.45
N ASN A 308 -21.85 -31.49 -37.23
CA ASN A 308 -21.75 -31.76 -38.67
C ASN A 308 -20.98 -30.67 -39.42
N ALA A 309 -21.25 -29.40 -39.09
CA ALA A 309 -20.53 -28.24 -39.61
C ALA A 309 -19.03 -28.28 -39.24
N THR A 310 -18.72 -28.64 -37.99
CA THR A 310 -17.34 -28.83 -37.53
C THR A 310 -16.65 -29.92 -38.35
N ASN A 311 -17.28 -31.08 -38.50
CA ASN A 311 -16.74 -32.18 -39.30
C ASN A 311 -16.57 -31.82 -40.78
N GLN A 312 -17.39 -30.91 -41.32
CA GLN A 312 -17.28 -30.42 -42.69
C GLN A 312 -16.01 -29.58 -42.88
N ILE A 313 -15.67 -28.70 -41.93
CA ILE A 313 -14.49 -27.83 -42.05
C ILE A 313 -13.19 -28.50 -41.60
N THR A 314 -13.25 -29.50 -40.72
CA THR A 314 -12.06 -30.23 -40.24
C THR A 314 -11.82 -31.55 -40.96
N GLY A 315 -12.78 -32.03 -41.75
CA GLY A 315 -12.78 -33.37 -42.33
C GLY A 315 -11.57 -33.65 -43.22
N GLY A 316 -10.81 -34.71 -42.90
CA GLY A 316 -9.66 -35.15 -43.69
C GLY A 316 -8.37 -34.37 -43.45
N LEU A 317 -8.36 -33.41 -42.52
CA LEU A 317 -7.17 -32.69 -42.08
C LEU A 317 -6.56 -33.38 -40.85
N ASP A 318 -5.24 -33.47 -40.81
CA ASP A 318 -4.51 -33.82 -39.59
C ASP A 318 -4.23 -32.57 -38.75
N ILE A 319 -3.69 -32.75 -37.54
CA ILE A 319 -3.47 -31.64 -36.59
C ILE A 319 -2.51 -30.57 -37.14
N SER A 320 -1.55 -30.95 -37.98
CA SER A 320 -0.63 -30.00 -38.62
C SER A 320 -1.34 -29.17 -39.67
N ALA A 321 -2.17 -29.80 -40.51
CA ALA A 321 -2.97 -29.10 -41.49
C ALA A 321 -4.06 -28.23 -40.84
N LEU A 322 -4.66 -28.70 -39.73
CA LEU A 322 -5.60 -27.92 -38.93
C LEU A 322 -4.94 -26.66 -38.37
N GLY A 323 -3.76 -26.76 -37.77
CA GLY A 323 -3.05 -25.61 -37.19
C GLY A 323 -2.64 -24.56 -38.24
N VAL A 324 -2.36 -24.98 -39.48
CA VAL A 324 -2.13 -24.05 -40.60
C VAL A 324 -3.44 -23.42 -41.10
N THR A 325 -4.52 -24.20 -41.16
CA THR A 325 -5.82 -23.71 -41.66
C THR A 325 -6.49 -22.76 -40.65
N PHE A 326 -6.33 -23.06 -39.36
CA PHE A 326 -6.95 -22.37 -38.24
C PHE A 326 -5.86 -21.96 -37.25
N PRO A 327 -5.12 -20.86 -37.54
CA PRO A 327 -3.99 -20.43 -36.73
C PRO A 327 -4.38 -19.98 -35.32
N ASN A 328 -5.61 -19.53 -35.12
CA ASN A 328 -6.22 -19.23 -33.81
C ASN A 328 -7.68 -19.70 -33.79
N ILE A 329 -8.30 -19.69 -32.61
CA ILE A 329 -9.66 -20.19 -32.46
C ILE A 329 -10.72 -19.30 -33.11
N SER A 330 -10.50 -17.99 -33.23
CA SER A 330 -11.43 -17.07 -33.89
C SER A 330 -11.59 -17.41 -35.37
N VAL A 331 -10.49 -17.72 -36.07
CA VAL A 331 -10.51 -18.17 -37.47
C VAL A 331 -11.25 -19.51 -37.63
N PHE A 332 -11.13 -20.41 -36.65
CA PHE A 332 -11.91 -21.66 -36.63
C PHE A 332 -13.40 -21.38 -36.45
N GLU A 333 -13.77 -20.55 -35.48
CA GLU A 333 -15.18 -20.21 -35.21
C GLU A 333 -15.81 -19.52 -36.42
N ASP A 334 -15.13 -18.58 -37.07
CA ASP A 334 -15.68 -17.89 -38.25
C ASP A 334 -15.94 -18.86 -39.40
N ALA A 335 -14.99 -19.74 -39.69
CA ALA A 335 -15.16 -20.78 -40.70
C ALA A 335 -16.29 -21.76 -40.35
N LEU A 336 -16.46 -22.09 -39.06
CA LEU A 336 -17.54 -22.93 -38.57
C LEU A 336 -18.89 -22.26 -38.82
N TRP A 337 -19.05 -21.02 -38.38
CA TRP A 337 -20.33 -20.33 -38.46
C TRP A 337 -20.73 -19.97 -39.90
N ASP A 338 -19.77 -19.82 -40.81
CA ASP A 338 -20.02 -19.66 -42.24
C ASP A 338 -20.71 -20.88 -42.89
N VAL A 339 -20.51 -22.08 -42.34
CA VAL A 339 -21.11 -23.32 -42.88
C VAL A 339 -22.33 -23.82 -42.10
N VAL A 340 -22.62 -23.27 -40.92
CA VAL A 340 -23.80 -23.66 -40.13
C VAL A 340 -25.09 -23.23 -40.84
N ASN A 341 -25.94 -24.21 -41.17
CA ASN A 341 -27.23 -23.94 -41.81
C ASN A 341 -28.27 -23.50 -40.78
N VAL A 342 -28.45 -22.18 -40.65
CA VAL A 342 -29.45 -21.58 -39.76
C VAL A 342 -30.88 -22.04 -40.01
N THR A 343 -31.22 -22.43 -41.25
CA THR A 343 -32.57 -22.92 -41.60
C THR A 343 -32.81 -24.35 -41.09
N GLU A 344 -31.74 -25.12 -40.89
CA GLU A 344 -31.83 -26.44 -40.25
C GLU A 344 -31.91 -26.30 -38.73
N VAL A 345 -31.08 -25.44 -38.13
CA VAL A 345 -31.13 -25.13 -36.68
C VAL A 345 -32.53 -24.67 -36.30
N ALA A 346 -33.07 -23.80 -37.14
CA ALA A 346 -34.43 -23.32 -37.09
C ALA A 346 -35.53 -24.38 -37.03
N ALA A 347 -35.40 -25.39 -37.89
CA ALA A 347 -36.41 -26.41 -38.04
C ALA A 347 -36.44 -27.40 -36.86
N VAL A 348 -35.37 -27.44 -36.06
CA VAL A 348 -35.22 -28.38 -34.95
C VAL A 348 -35.27 -27.74 -33.57
N SER A 349 -35.06 -26.43 -33.48
CA SER A 349 -35.19 -25.66 -32.23
C SER A 349 -36.63 -25.67 -31.70
N SER A 350 -36.78 -25.86 -30.39
CA SER A 350 -38.07 -26.00 -29.70
C SER A 350 -38.47 -24.77 -28.87
N ASP A 351 -37.87 -23.61 -29.11
CA ASP A 351 -38.03 -22.43 -28.25
C ASP A 351 -39.38 -21.69 -28.43
N PRO A 352 -40.17 -21.47 -27.35
CA PRO A 352 -41.42 -20.71 -27.39
C PRO A 352 -41.32 -19.17 -27.36
N VAL A 353 -40.13 -18.55 -27.26
CA VAL A 353 -40.00 -17.09 -27.11
C VAL A 353 -39.78 -16.38 -28.46
N ASN A 354 -40.86 -15.80 -29.01
CA ASN A 354 -40.91 -14.79 -30.08
C ASN A 354 -40.20 -15.11 -31.42
N ASP A 355 -40.87 -15.91 -32.24
CA ASP A 355 -41.12 -15.85 -33.71
C ASP A 355 -40.08 -15.32 -34.75
N GLU A 356 -38.84 -14.92 -34.42
CA GLU A 356 -37.83 -14.53 -35.43
C GLU A 356 -36.35 -14.89 -35.10
N TRP A 357 -36.05 -15.54 -33.97
CA TRP A 357 -34.65 -15.69 -33.50
C TRP A 357 -34.33 -17.11 -33.00
N TRP A 358 -33.41 -17.80 -33.71
CA TRP A 358 -33.02 -19.20 -33.53
C TRP A 358 -32.08 -19.42 -32.33
N ASP A 359 -32.61 -19.50 -31.11
CA ASP A 359 -31.76 -19.56 -29.90
C ASP A 359 -31.24 -20.98 -29.59
N MET A 360 -30.19 -21.40 -30.30
CA MET A 360 -29.45 -22.63 -30.00
C MET A 360 -28.51 -22.53 -28.80
N TRP A 361 -28.39 -21.34 -28.19
CA TRP A 361 -27.34 -21.02 -27.23
C TRP A 361 -27.73 -21.31 -25.78
N ARG A 362 -29.02 -21.22 -25.43
CA ARG A 362 -29.51 -21.35 -24.04
C ARG A 362 -29.24 -22.72 -23.40
N ASP A 363 -29.58 -23.83 -24.08
CA ASP A 363 -29.53 -25.17 -23.48
C ASP A 363 -28.73 -26.22 -24.28
N THR A 364 -28.32 -25.90 -25.51
CA THR A 364 -27.70 -26.86 -26.44
C THR A 364 -26.20 -26.62 -26.69
N VAL A 365 -25.80 -25.35 -26.82
CA VAL A 365 -24.40 -24.95 -27.06
C VAL A 365 -23.76 -24.29 -25.82
N GLY A 366 -24.57 -23.70 -24.93
CA GLY A 366 -24.11 -22.81 -23.86
C GLY A 366 -23.08 -23.38 -22.88
N TRP A 367 -23.06 -24.69 -22.62
CA TRP A 367 -22.06 -25.30 -21.73
C TRP A 367 -20.64 -25.25 -22.28
N ARG A 368 -20.47 -25.27 -23.60
CA ARG A 368 -19.16 -25.17 -24.26
C ARG A 368 -18.67 -23.73 -24.28
N ALA A 369 -19.59 -22.80 -24.52
CA ALA A 369 -19.28 -21.37 -24.61
C ALA A 369 -18.93 -20.74 -23.24
N LYS A 370 -19.55 -21.18 -22.14
CA LYS A 370 -19.33 -20.60 -20.81
C LYS A 370 -18.14 -21.16 -20.04
N LEU A 371 -17.46 -22.18 -20.56
CA LEU A 371 -16.33 -22.81 -19.87
C LEU A 371 -15.28 -21.76 -19.45
N PHE A 372 -14.82 -21.82 -18.20
CA PHE A 372 -13.88 -20.87 -17.58
C PHE A 372 -14.40 -19.42 -17.45
N HIS A 373 -15.63 -19.12 -17.87
CA HIS A 373 -16.25 -17.82 -17.65
C HIS A 373 -16.73 -17.68 -16.20
N PRO A 374 -16.83 -16.44 -15.68
CA PRO A 374 -17.32 -16.17 -14.34
C PRO A 374 -18.75 -16.70 -14.12
N GLN A 375 -18.98 -17.31 -12.96
CA GLN A 375 -20.33 -17.58 -12.46
C GLN A 375 -20.92 -16.32 -11.79
N VAL A 376 -22.21 -16.36 -11.46
CA VAL A 376 -22.94 -15.23 -10.84
C VAL A 376 -22.26 -14.67 -9.58
N PRO A 377 -21.71 -15.48 -8.64
CA PRO A 377 -20.99 -14.94 -7.49
C PRO A 377 -19.79 -14.09 -7.89
N TYR A 378 -19.07 -14.49 -8.93
CA TYR A 378 -17.89 -13.75 -9.37
C TYR A 378 -18.26 -12.49 -10.16
N HIS A 379 -19.28 -12.54 -11.02
CA HIS A 379 -19.84 -11.32 -11.63
C HIS A 379 -20.34 -10.33 -10.58
N SER A 380 -20.91 -10.81 -9.46
CA SER A 380 -21.30 -9.95 -8.34
C SER A 380 -20.10 -9.28 -7.69
N ALA A 381 -18.99 -10.01 -7.48
CA ALA A 381 -17.77 -9.44 -6.94
C ALA A 381 -17.13 -8.40 -7.87
N ILE A 382 -17.09 -8.67 -9.19
CA ILE A 382 -16.60 -7.72 -10.20
C ILE A 382 -17.47 -6.45 -10.19
N ARG A 383 -18.80 -6.60 -10.11
CA ARG A 383 -19.73 -5.48 -10.00
C ARG A 383 -19.44 -4.61 -8.78
N GLU A 384 -19.19 -5.20 -7.61
CA GLU A 384 -18.85 -4.46 -6.39
C GLU A 384 -17.54 -3.65 -6.57
N LEU A 385 -16.51 -4.23 -7.18
CA LEU A 385 -15.25 -3.53 -7.43
C LEU A 385 -15.45 -2.31 -8.35
N VAL A 386 -16.17 -2.49 -9.46
CA VAL A 386 -16.46 -1.40 -10.41
C VAL A 386 -17.34 -0.33 -9.75
N LEU A 387 -18.38 -0.73 -9.02
CA LEU A 387 -19.30 0.18 -8.35
C LEU A 387 -18.57 1.00 -7.28
N ASN A 388 -17.75 0.37 -6.44
CA ASN A 388 -16.99 1.06 -5.40
C ASN A 388 -16.03 2.08 -6.02
N GLN A 389 -15.31 1.70 -7.08
CA GLN A 389 -14.43 2.64 -7.77
C GLN A 389 -15.20 3.81 -8.39
N PHE A 390 -16.36 3.54 -8.99
CA PHE A 390 -17.23 4.58 -9.53
C PHE A 390 -17.77 5.54 -8.47
N LEU A 391 -18.22 5.00 -7.34
CA LEU A 391 -18.69 5.80 -6.21
C LEU A 391 -17.58 6.66 -5.62
N GLU A 392 -16.35 6.14 -5.53
CA GLU A 392 -15.18 6.93 -5.14
C GLU A 392 -14.92 8.09 -6.12
N ASP A 393 -14.97 7.82 -7.41
CA ASP A 393 -14.63 8.78 -8.46
C ASP A 393 -15.72 9.84 -8.71
N THR A 394 -16.96 9.54 -8.35
CA THR A 394 -18.12 10.41 -8.53
C THR A 394 -18.56 11.10 -7.25
N ARG A 395 -17.89 10.84 -6.12
CA ARG A 395 -18.01 11.69 -4.93
C ARG A 395 -17.79 13.15 -5.35
N PRO A 396 -18.69 14.08 -4.99
CA PRO A 396 -18.52 15.46 -5.38
C PRO A 396 -17.19 15.98 -4.85
N ALA A 397 -16.26 16.30 -5.76
CA ALA A 397 -15.19 17.22 -5.44
C ALA A 397 -15.86 18.54 -5.05
N THR A 398 -15.63 19.02 -3.83
CA THR A 398 -15.97 20.39 -3.43
C THR A 398 -15.27 21.34 -4.41
N LYS A 399 -16.02 21.86 -5.38
CA LYS A 399 -15.54 22.71 -6.48
C LYS A 399 -14.84 23.96 -5.94
N GLY A 400 -13.51 23.94 -5.90
CA GLY A 400 -12.68 25.13 -5.94
C GLY A 400 -12.55 25.62 -7.38
N ASN A 401 -13.46 26.50 -7.81
CA ASN A 401 -13.19 27.40 -8.93
C ASN A 401 -14.09 28.64 -8.84
N GLY A 402 -13.53 29.74 -8.35
CA GLY A 402 -14.17 31.03 -8.24
C GLY A 402 -13.14 32.11 -7.98
N THR A 403 -12.95 32.96 -8.99
CA THR A 403 -12.17 34.20 -9.03
C THR A 403 -12.09 35.02 -7.73
N CYS A 404 -10.93 35.62 -7.48
CA CYS A 404 -10.59 36.58 -6.41
C CYS A 404 -11.68 37.60 -6.06
N VAL A 405 -12.12 37.64 -4.79
CA VAL A 405 -12.47 38.84 -3.97
C VAL A 405 -12.17 38.51 -2.48
N PRO A 406 -11.68 39.46 -1.65
CA PRO A 406 -10.82 39.14 -0.51
C PRO A 406 -11.47 39.14 0.90
N VAL A 407 -10.75 38.49 1.81
CA VAL A 407 -10.77 38.49 3.30
C VAL A 407 -11.96 37.80 3.99
N GLY A 408 -11.68 36.66 4.64
CA GLY A 408 -12.42 36.13 5.79
C GLY A 408 -12.72 34.63 5.73
N GLY A 409 -11.82 33.81 6.31
CA GLY A 409 -12.07 32.48 6.90
C GLY A 409 -12.71 31.40 6.02
N THR A 410 -11.94 30.37 5.65
CA THR A 410 -12.49 29.14 5.03
C THR A 410 -12.21 27.91 5.90
N PHE A 411 -13.31 27.25 6.25
CA PHE A 411 -13.48 25.95 6.89
C PHE A 411 -12.84 24.82 6.06
N ASP A 412 -12.31 23.77 6.71
CA ASP A 412 -11.90 22.51 6.06
C ASP A 412 -13.15 21.61 5.84
N PRO A 413 -13.54 21.31 4.58
CA PRO A 413 -14.71 20.48 4.28
C PRO A 413 -14.49 18.96 4.48
N GLN A 414 -13.29 18.50 4.85
CA GLN A 414 -12.99 17.06 5.03
C GLN A 414 -13.18 16.55 6.47
N MET A 415 -13.45 17.43 7.45
CA MET A 415 -13.55 17.04 8.87
C MET A 415 -15.00 16.75 9.31
N LEU A 416 -15.25 15.55 9.82
CA LEU A 416 -16.49 15.19 10.53
C LEU A 416 -16.48 15.82 11.92
N ARG A 417 -17.35 16.81 12.13
CA ARG A 417 -17.62 17.45 13.42
C ARG A 417 -18.84 16.76 14.03
N ILE A 418 -18.57 15.75 14.84
CA ILE A 418 -19.60 14.86 15.38
C ILE A 418 -20.04 15.37 16.75
N LEU A 419 -21.34 15.62 16.93
CA LEU A 419 -21.95 15.92 18.24
C LEU A 419 -22.67 14.67 18.76
N PRO A 420 -22.09 13.93 19.72
CA PRO A 420 -22.82 12.89 20.45
C PRO A 420 -23.80 13.54 21.43
N LEU A 421 -25.10 13.51 21.12
CA LEU A 421 -26.17 14.11 21.90
C LEU A 421 -27.03 13.01 22.55
N GLY A 422 -27.27 13.06 23.86
CA GLY A 422 -28.13 12.03 24.46
C GLY A 422 -28.14 11.96 25.97
N GLY A 423 -28.54 10.78 26.47
CA GLY A 423 -28.63 10.49 27.91
C GLY A 423 -27.36 9.85 28.50
N SER A 424 -27.55 8.99 29.50
CA SER A 424 -26.48 8.29 30.22
C SER A 424 -25.67 7.31 29.35
N ILE A 425 -26.27 6.78 28.29
CA ILE A 425 -25.59 5.87 27.34
C ILE A 425 -24.60 6.64 26.46
N THR A 426 -24.98 7.83 25.96
CA THR A 426 -24.07 8.75 25.25
C THR A 426 -22.96 9.25 26.17
N TRP A 427 -23.29 9.57 27.43
CA TRP A 427 -22.29 9.93 28.44
C TRP A 427 -21.25 8.82 28.65
N GLY A 428 -21.65 7.55 28.60
CA GLY A 428 -20.78 6.40 28.90
C GLY A 428 -20.93 5.89 30.33
N GLN A 429 -22.09 6.11 30.96
CA GLN A 429 -22.36 5.65 32.32
C GLN A 429 -22.31 4.11 32.41
N GLN A 430 -21.60 3.59 33.41
CA GLN A 430 -21.26 2.15 33.60
C GLN A 430 -20.27 1.55 32.60
N SER A 431 -19.78 2.31 31.61
CA SER A 431 -18.64 1.90 30.81
C SER A 431 -17.36 2.02 31.66
N PRO A 432 -16.48 1.00 31.72
CA PRO A 432 -15.25 1.09 32.50
C PRO A 432 -14.35 2.26 32.10
N SER A 433 -14.35 2.57 30.80
CA SER A 433 -13.57 3.66 30.20
C SER A 433 -14.30 5.02 30.21
N GLY A 434 -15.58 5.06 30.59
CA GLY A 434 -16.43 6.24 30.54
C GLY A 434 -16.73 6.77 29.12
N ASN A 435 -16.30 6.07 28.06
CA ASN A 435 -16.41 6.54 26.68
C ASN A 435 -17.76 6.21 26.02
N GLY A 436 -18.48 5.21 26.55
CA GLY A 436 -19.68 4.68 25.89
C GLY A 436 -19.35 4.18 24.46
N TYR A 437 -20.24 4.43 23.50
CA TYR A 437 -20.01 4.04 22.10
C TYR A 437 -19.06 4.97 21.33
N ARG A 438 -18.74 6.15 21.90
CA ARG A 438 -18.13 7.28 21.18
C ARG A 438 -16.73 6.94 20.66
N LYS A 439 -15.89 6.34 21.50
CA LYS A 439 -14.52 5.96 21.13
C LYS A 439 -14.50 4.93 20.00
N TYR A 440 -15.25 3.84 20.13
CA TYR A 440 -15.28 2.79 19.10
C TYR A 440 -15.77 3.31 17.74
N LEU A 441 -16.81 4.15 17.75
CA LEU A 441 -17.29 4.80 16.52
C LEU A 441 -16.22 5.70 15.90
N ARG A 442 -15.57 6.52 16.73
CA ARG A 442 -14.48 7.40 16.31
C ARG A 442 -13.34 6.62 15.68
N ASP A 443 -12.84 5.59 16.36
CA ASP A 443 -11.74 4.74 15.90
C ASP A 443 -12.05 4.06 14.56
N LYS A 444 -13.31 3.63 14.36
CA LYS A 444 -13.76 3.03 13.10
C LYS A 444 -13.91 4.01 11.95
N LEU A 445 -14.35 5.23 12.23
CA LEU A 445 -14.40 6.28 11.21
C LEU A 445 -12.98 6.69 10.80
N ILE A 446 -12.06 6.82 11.78
CA ILE A 446 -10.65 7.12 11.54
C ILE A 446 -9.94 5.97 10.82
N SER A 447 -10.19 4.70 11.19
CA SER A 447 -9.62 3.55 10.47
C SER A 447 -10.04 3.48 9.02
N ASN A 448 -11.18 4.11 8.68
CA ASN A 448 -11.70 4.19 7.32
C ASN A 448 -11.30 5.50 6.61
N GLY A 449 -10.33 6.26 7.17
CA GLY A 449 -9.75 7.46 6.55
C GLY A 449 -10.52 8.75 6.80
N ALA A 450 -11.50 8.80 7.70
CA ALA A 450 -12.20 10.03 8.04
C ALA A 450 -11.45 10.87 9.09
N ASN A 451 -11.34 12.18 8.86
CA ASN A 451 -10.88 13.11 9.88
C ASN A 451 -12.04 13.44 10.84
N VAL A 452 -11.92 13.12 12.14
CA VAL A 452 -13.02 13.21 13.11
C VAL A 452 -12.65 14.14 14.26
N ASN A 453 -13.54 15.08 14.54
CA ASN A 453 -13.52 15.93 15.71
C ASN A 453 -14.86 15.80 16.45
N MET A 454 -14.83 15.24 17.65
CA MET A 454 -15.98 15.25 18.54
C MET A 454 -16.20 16.68 19.04
N VAL A 455 -17.46 17.08 19.14
CA VAL A 455 -17.87 18.40 19.65
C VAL A 455 -18.97 18.23 20.67
N GLY A 456 -19.05 19.18 21.59
CA GLY A 456 -19.99 19.17 22.70
C GLY A 456 -19.44 20.00 23.86
N THR A 457 -20.28 20.35 24.84
CA THR A 457 -19.83 21.15 25.98
C THR A 457 -19.30 20.33 27.15
N ILE A 458 -19.45 19.00 27.07
CA ILE A 458 -19.09 18.06 28.13
C ILE A 458 -17.87 17.26 27.71
N GLN A 459 -16.88 17.19 28.59
CA GLN A 459 -15.73 16.29 28.46
C GLN A 459 -15.86 15.14 29.46
N HIS A 460 -16.04 13.91 28.95
CA HIS A 460 -16.15 12.74 29.81
C HIS A 460 -15.68 11.46 29.09
N GLY A 461 -14.95 10.61 29.81
CA GLY A 461 -14.33 9.40 29.28
C GLY A 461 -12.82 9.53 29.15
N THR A 462 -12.17 8.41 28.86
CA THR A 462 -10.71 8.27 28.73
C THR A 462 -10.18 8.50 27.31
N MET A 463 -11.05 8.65 26.30
CA MET A 463 -10.63 9.03 24.94
C MET A 463 -10.09 10.46 24.91
N GLY A 464 -9.14 10.78 24.03
CA GLY A 464 -8.56 12.12 23.98
C GLY A 464 -9.54 13.14 23.38
N ASP A 465 -10.32 12.74 22.39
CA ASP A 465 -11.40 13.55 21.81
C ASP A 465 -12.76 13.29 22.50
N ASN A 466 -12.83 13.51 23.82
CA ASN A 466 -13.97 13.09 24.65
C ASN A 466 -15.13 14.09 24.76
N ASP A 467 -15.15 15.10 23.91
CA ASP A 467 -16.26 16.05 23.82
C ASP A 467 -17.58 15.33 23.46
N ASN A 468 -18.64 15.70 24.16
CA ASN A 468 -19.99 15.17 23.96
C ASN A 468 -21.05 16.10 24.57
N GLU A 469 -22.30 15.70 24.42
CA GLU A 469 -23.46 16.33 25.03
C GLU A 469 -24.40 15.24 25.62
N GLY A 470 -23.80 14.33 26.40
CA GLY A 470 -24.51 13.32 27.17
C GLY A 470 -25.02 13.88 28.50
N TRP A 471 -26.27 13.63 28.87
CA TRP A 471 -26.83 14.09 30.15
C TRP A 471 -27.49 12.94 30.90
N PRO A 472 -26.77 12.29 31.84
CA PRO A 472 -27.34 11.25 32.67
C PRO A 472 -28.65 11.68 33.35
N GLY A 473 -29.69 10.85 33.23
CA GLY A 473 -31.01 11.10 33.81
C GLY A 473 -31.91 12.07 33.02
N PHE A 474 -31.43 12.68 31.93
CA PHE A 474 -32.23 13.64 31.16
C PHE A 474 -33.10 12.94 30.12
N ARG A 475 -34.33 13.45 30.00
CA ARG A 475 -35.32 13.08 29.00
C ARG A 475 -35.14 13.85 27.70
N VAL A 476 -35.86 13.48 26.64
CA VAL A 476 -35.74 14.12 25.31
C VAL A 476 -36.01 15.63 25.36
N ASP A 477 -37.04 16.07 26.10
CA ASP A 477 -37.37 17.50 26.30
C ASP A 477 -36.21 18.27 26.94
N GLN A 478 -35.61 17.69 27.98
CA GLN A 478 -34.50 18.29 28.72
C GLN A 478 -33.19 18.32 27.92
N ILE A 479 -32.95 17.29 27.08
CA ILE A 479 -31.82 17.28 26.13
C ILE A 479 -32.03 18.35 25.07
N SER A 480 -33.26 18.52 24.56
CA SER A 480 -33.61 19.59 23.62
C SER A 480 -33.32 20.98 24.19
N ASP A 481 -33.64 21.23 25.46
CA ASP A 481 -33.32 22.51 26.10
C ASP A 481 -31.81 22.79 26.14
N ARG A 482 -30.98 21.75 26.29
CA ARG A 482 -29.52 21.86 26.35
C ARG A 482 -28.88 22.12 24.99
N ALA A 483 -29.40 21.46 23.94
CA ALA A 483 -28.91 21.56 22.57
C ALA A 483 -28.77 23.03 22.06
N ASN A 484 -29.51 23.98 22.62
CA ASN A 484 -29.39 25.41 22.32
C ASN A 484 -27.98 26.00 22.56
N ASN A 485 -27.26 25.53 23.58
CA ASN A 485 -25.96 26.08 23.94
C ASN A 485 -24.83 25.57 23.00
N ASP A 486 -25.12 24.52 22.24
CA ASP A 486 -24.12 23.65 21.59
C ASP A 486 -24.04 23.90 20.08
N LEU A 487 -25.08 24.54 19.52
CA LEU A 487 -25.19 24.88 18.10
C LEU A 487 -24.12 25.89 17.62
N SER A 488 -23.50 26.63 18.54
CA SER A 488 -22.35 27.51 18.24
C SER A 488 -21.10 26.75 17.79
N MET A 489 -21.04 25.43 18.02
CA MET A 489 -19.94 24.58 17.60
C MET A 489 -20.08 24.06 16.17
N LEU A 490 -21.19 24.37 15.48
CA LEU A 490 -21.43 24.01 14.07
C LEU A 490 -21.07 22.54 13.75
N PRO A 491 -21.68 21.54 14.43
CA PRO A 491 -21.51 20.14 14.04
C PRO A 491 -22.07 19.92 12.63
N ASN A 492 -21.48 18.99 11.89
CA ASN A 492 -21.98 18.54 10.58
C ASN A 492 -22.55 17.11 10.63
N LEU A 493 -22.38 16.41 11.75
CA LEU A 493 -23.03 15.15 12.09
C LEU A 493 -23.50 15.18 13.56
N VAL A 494 -24.77 14.86 13.83
CA VAL A 494 -25.30 14.72 15.19
C VAL A 494 -25.79 13.30 15.43
N LEU A 495 -25.36 12.68 16.52
CA LEU A 495 -25.79 11.34 16.92
C LEU A 495 -26.72 11.45 18.12
N ILE A 496 -27.95 10.95 18.02
CA ILE A 496 -28.97 11.07 19.06
C ILE A 496 -29.29 9.70 19.65
N ASN A 497 -28.94 9.50 20.92
CA ASN A 497 -29.43 8.40 21.76
C ASN A 497 -30.13 8.97 22.99
N ALA A 498 -31.45 9.15 22.89
CA ALA A 498 -32.29 9.77 23.92
C ALA A 498 -33.68 9.10 23.97
N GLY A 499 -34.33 9.12 25.13
CA GLY A 499 -35.64 8.47 25.38
C GLY A 499 -35.63 7.37 26.44
N THR A 500 -34.45 6.82 26.77
CA THR A 500 -34.33 5.80 27.85
C THR A 500 -34.77 6.34 29.21
N ASN A 501 -34.55 7.64 29.48
CA ASN A 501 -34.96 8.27 30.74
C ASN A 501 -36.45 8.59 30.76
N ASP A 502 -37.07 8.89 29.62
CA ASP A 502 -38.51 9.05 29.48
C ASP A 502 -39.21 7.73 29.85
N VAL A 503 -38.72 6.62 29.31
CA VAL A 503 -39.12 5.25 29.70
C VAL A 503 -38.86 4.98 31.18
N ALA A 504 -37.67 5.29 31.70
CA ALA A 504 -37.36 5.07 33.11
C ALA A 504 -38.26 5.87 34.06
N GLN A 505 -38.68 7.08 33.65
CA GLN A 505 -39.49 8.01 34.44
C GLN A 505 -41.01 7.92 34.16
N ASP A 506 -41.45 7.09 33.21
CA ASP A 506 -42.84 6.98 32.74
C ASP A 506 -43.42 8.36 32.34
N TYR A 507 -42.65 9.15 31.61
CA TYR A 507 -42.99 10.53 31.28
C TYR A 507 -43.28 10.70 29.78
N GLU A 508 -44.47 11.21 29.45
CA GLU A 508 -44.89 11.59 28.09
C GLU A 508 -44.60 10.53 26.99
N ILE A 509 -44.66 9.24 27.33
CA ILE A 509 -44.34 8.13 26.41
C ILE A 509 -45.16 8.17 25.13
N ASP A 510 -46.43 8.57 25.22
CA ASP A 510 -47.34 8.64 24.07
C ASP A 510 -47.01 9.79 23.11
N ASN A 511 -46.22 10.79 23.54
CA ASN A 511 -45.87 12.00 22.77
C ASN A 511 -44.35 12.12 22.52
N ILE A 512 -43.59 11.06 22.80
CA ILE A 512 -42.12 11.11 22.76
C ILE A 512 -41.56 11.28 21.34
N ASP A 513 -42.29 10.82 20.32
CA ASP A 513 -41.97 11.01 18.91
C ASP A 513 -42.11 12.47 18.49
N GLN A 514 -43.17 13.17 18.93
CA GLN A 514 -43.32 14.60 18.71
C GLN A 514 -42.21 15.39 19.42
N THR A 515 -41.85 14.99 20.64
CA THR A 515 -40.75 15.62 21.40
C THR A 515 -39.39 15.43 20.71
N MET A 516 -39.15 14.24 20.13
CA MET A 516 -37.96 13.95 19.33
C MET A 516 -37.97 14.71 17.99
N GLU A 517 -39.14 14.82 17.35
CA GLU A 517 -39.31 15.60 16.11
C GLU A 517 -38.98 17.07 16.34
N ASP A 518 -39.43 17.64 17.47
CA ASP A 518 -39.15 19.02 17.85
C ASP A 518 -37.64 19.24 18.08
N LEU A 519 -36.95 18.30 18.73
CA LEU A 519 -35.49 18.32 18.87
C LEU A 519 -34.79 18.28 17.50
N VAL A 520 -35.16 17.33 16.64
CA VAL A 520 -34.54 17.16 15.32
C VAL A 520 -34.77 18.39 14.43
N ASN A 521 -35.99 18.92 14.39
CA ASN A 521 -36.31 20.12 13.64
C ASN A 521 -35.54 21.34 14.17
N LYS A 522 -35.48 21.49 15.50
CA LYS A 522 -34.68 22.55 16.13
C LYS A 522 -33.21 22.47 15.73
N LEU A 523 -32.60 21.29 15.67
CA LEU A 523 -31.23 21.14 15.18
C LEU A 523 -31.15 21.55 13.70
N LEU A 524 -31.98 20.98 12.82
CA LEU A 524 -31.95 21.28 11.37
C LEU A 524 -32.19 22.76 11.04
N ASP A 525 -33.05 23.43 11.81
CA ASP A 525 -33.36 24.85 11.63
C ASP A 525 -32.18 25.77 12.03
N ASN A 526 -31.34 25.34 12.98
CA ASN A 526 -30.23 26.15 13.49
C ASN A 526 -28.87 25.78 12.88
N ILE A 527 -28.69 24.53 12.40
CA ILE A 527 -27.48 24.04 11.72
C ILE A 527 -27.85 23.39 10.37
N PRO A 528 -28.28 24.19 9.37
CA PRO A 528 -28.74 23.68 8.08
C PRO A 528 -27.63 22.92 7.34
N GLY A 529 -27.97 21.77 6.75
CA GLY A 529 -27.02 20.89 6.04
C GLY A 529 -26.37 19.82 6.92
N THR A 530 -26.72 19.76 8.20
CA THR A 530 -26.24 18.73 9.14
C THR A 530 -26.95 17.40 8.94
N VAL A 531 -26.19 16.30 9.00
CA VAL A 531 -26.74 14.94 9.06
C VAL A 531 -27.08 14.59 10.51
N ILE A 532 -28.28 14.05 10.76
CA ILE A 532 -28.73 13.61 12.09
C ILE A 532 -28.99 12.11 12.05
N ILE A 533 -28.39 11.37 12.98
CA ILE A 533 -28.63 9.93 13.16
C ILE A 533 -29.36 9.73 14.49
N VAL A 534 -30.58 9.22 14.44
CA VAL A 534 -31.40 8.92 15.63
C VAL A 534 -31.37 7.41 15.87
N SER A 535 -31.05 6.97 17.08
CA SER A 535 -31.09 5.54 17.41
C SER A 535 -32.42 5.11 18.02
N THR A 536 -32.83 3.85 17.80
CA THR A 536 -33.83 3.22 18.69
C THR A 536 -33.26 3.03 20.10
N LEU A 537 -34.12 2.88 21.10
CA LEU A 537 -33.72 2.61 22.47
C LEU A 537 -33.24 1.16 22.62
N LEU A 538 -32.23 0.97 23.47
CA LEU A 538 -31.73 -0.35 23.83
C LEU A 538 -32.78 -1.13 24.63
N VAL A 539 -32.72 -2.46 24.52
CA VAL A 539 -33.50 -3.39 25.34
C VAL A 539 -33.26 -3.12 26.84
N ASN A 540 -34.31 -3.26 27.66
CA ASN A 540 -34.26 -3.10 29.10
C ASN A 540 -34.50 -4.43 29.81
N ARG A 541 -33.77 -4.72 30.90
CA ARG A 541 -33.96 -5.97 31.67
C ARG A 541 -35.17 -5.94 32.59
N ASN A 542 -35.70 -4.76 32.90
CA ASN A 542 -36.95 -4.62 33.65
C ASN A 542 -38.14 -4.78 32.69
N ALA A 543 -38.94 -5.83 32.89
CA ALA A 543 -40.06 -6.16 32.01
C ALA A 543 -41.07 -5.01 31.81
N THR A 544 -41.32 -4.18 32.83
CA THR A 544 -42.22 -3.03 32.70
C THR A 544 -41.63 -1.93 31.83
N LYS A 545 -40.32 -1.68 31.98
CA LYS A 545 -39.61 -0.69 31.16
C LYS A 545 -39.36 -1.19 29.74
N GLN A 546 -39.12 -2.49 29.58
CA GLN A 546 -39.02 -3.13 28.27
C GLN A 546 -40.30 -2.99 27.45
N ALA A 547 -41.47 -3.17 28.07
CA ALA A 547 -42.75 -2.99 27.39
C ALA A 547 -42.94 -1.54 26.86
N LEU A 548 -42.43 -0.55 27.61
CA LEU A 548 -42.45 0.85 27.17
C LEU A 548 -41.39 1.11 26.08
N THR A 549 -40.19 0.53 26.20
CA THR A 549 -39.18 0.54 25.11
C THR A 549 -39.75 -0.02 23.81
N GLU A 550 -40.48 -1.13 23.87
CA GLU A 550 -41.16 -1.76 22.72
C GLU A 550 -42.30 -0.89 22.17
N GLN A 551 -42.91 -0.04 22.99
CA GLN A 551 -43.87 0.97 22.55
C GLN A 551 -43.19 2.14 21.83
N VAL A 552 -42.03 2.60 22.32
CA VAL A 552 -41.31 3.78 21.80
C VAL A 552 -40.52 3.49 20.52
N ASN A 553 -39.80 2.37 20.44
CA ASN A 553 -38.90 2.09 19.31
C ASN A 553 -39.57 2.18 17.93
N PRO A 554 -40.79 1.63 17.72
CA PRO A 554 -41.50 1.80 16.45
C PRO A 554 -41.85 3.26 16.11
N THR A 555 -42.10 4.12 17.11
CA THR A 555 -42.43 5.52 16.85
C THR A 555 -41.20 6.29 16.37
N TYR A 556 -40.00 5.98 16.88
CA TYR A 556 -38.75 6.55 16.36
C TYR A 556 -38.43 6.10 14.93
N VAL A 557 -38.68 4.83 14.60
CA VAL A 557 -38.57 4.33 13.21
C VAL A 557 -39.50 5.13 12.28
N ASN A 558 -40.78 5.22 12.64
CA ASN A 558 -41.78 5.95 11.85
C ASN A 558 -41.44 7.45 11.73
N LEU A 559 -40.92 8.06 12.80
CA LEU A 559 -40.50 9.46 12.79
C LEU A 559 -39.35 9.70 11.81
N VAL A 560 -38.31 8.87 11.85
CA VAL A 560 -37.16 9.01 10.95
C VAL A 560 -37.61 8.82 9.50
N GLU A 561 -38.45 7.82 9.21
CA GLU A 561 -39.04 7.62 7.88
C GLU A 561 -39.86 8.85 7.43
N LYS A 562 -40.68 9.41 8.33
CA LYS A 562 -41.45 10.64 8.08
C LYS A 562 -40.55 11.83 7.75
N LEU A 563 -39.44 12.01 8.45
CA LEU A 563 -38.52 13.14 8.21
C LEU A 563 -37.66 12.93 6.96
N ALA A 564 -37.20 11.70 6.72
CA ALA A 564 -36.46 11.34 5.51
C ALA A 564 -37.30 11.53 4.25
N THR A 565 -38.58 11.14 4.26
CA THR A 565 -39.52 11.37 3.13
C THR A 565 -39.81 12.85 2.87
N GLN A 566 -39.56 13.74 3.85
CA GLN A 566 -39.62 15.20 3.68
C GLN A 566 -38.31 15.78 3.13
N GLY A 567 -37.32 14.95 2.80
CA GLY A 567 -36.01 15.38 2.29
C GLY A 567 -35.06 15.91 3.36
N LYS A 568 -35.34 15.67 4.65
CA LYS A 568 -34.43 16.03 5.74
C LYS A 568 -33.34 14.97 5.86
N LEU A 569 -32.11 15.40 6.18
CA LEU A 569 -30.94 14.54 6.35
C LEU A 569 -30.97 13.80 7.70
N VAL A 570 -31.98 12.95 7.92
CA VAL A 570 -32.21 12.22 9.17
C VAL A 570 -32.21 10.72 8.88
N TYR A 571 -31.40 9.96 9.63
CA TYR A 571 -31.20 8.51 9.45
C TYR A 571 -31.40 7.75 10.76
N LEU A 572 -31.75 6.47 10.65
CA LEU A 572 -32.04 5.60 11.80
C LEU A 572 -30.84 4.70 12.10
N ALA A 573 -30.45 4.61 13.37
CA ALA A 573 -29.57 3.58 13.89
C ALA A 573 -30.37 2.57 14.73
N ASP A 574 -30.68 1.42 14.15
CA ASP A 574 -31.47 0.40 14.85
C ASP A 574 -30.62 -0.42 15.84
N MET A 575 -31.01 -0.39 17.11
CA MET A 575 -30.40 -1.10 18.24
C MET A 575 -31.06 -2.46 18.54
N SER A 576 -31.97 -2.94 17.67
CA SER A 576 -32.72 -4.20 17.85
C SER A 576 -31.85 -5.46 17.96
N SER A 577 -30.59 -5.40 17.52
CA SER A 577 -29.61 -6.49 17.66
C SER A 577 -29.03 -6.64 19.07
N ILE A 578 -29.22 -5.65 19.96
CA ILE A 578 -28.75 -5.70 21.34
C ILE A 578 -29.71 -6.56 22.18
N THR A 579 -29.17 -7.61 22.81
CA THR A 579 -29.95 -8.54 23.65
C THR A 579 -29.88 -8.18 25.13
N THR A 580 -30.79 -8.71 25.95
CA THR A 580 -30.79 -8.47 27.40
C THR A 580 -29.53 -8.97 28.11
N GLU A 581 -28.81 -9.93 27.52
CA GLU A 581 -27.53 -10.44 28.00
C GLU A 581 -26.42 -9.41 27.85
N MET A 582 -26.53 -8.56 26.83
CA MET A 582 -25.62 -7.45 26.57
C MET A 582 -25.90 -6.23 27.46
N ILE A 583 -26.93 -6.26 28.32
CA ILE A 583 -27.29 -5.18 29.24
C ILE A 583 -26.88 -5.52 30.68
N ASN A 584 -26.31 -4.54 31.37
CA ASN A 584 -25.78 -4.67 32.71
C ASN A 584 -26.86 -5.20 33.67
N ALA A 585 -26.56 -6.31 34.34
CA ALA A 585 -27.51 -6.96 35.25
C ALA A 585 -27.87 -6.11 36.48
N ARG A 586 -27.01 -5.15 36.86
CA ARG A 586 -27.17 -4.37 38.09
C ARG A 586 -28.19 -3.25 37.95
N ASP A 587 -28.25 -2.59 36.80
CA ASP A 587 -29.19 -1.49 36.56
C ASP A 587 -30.19 -1.74 35.42
N GLY A 588 -30.00 -2.83 34.67
CA GLY A 588 -30.92 -3.29 33.64
C GLY A 588 -31.08 -2.35 32.45
N THR A 589 -30.22 -1.35 32.30
CA THR A 589 -30.40 -0.25 31.33
C THR A 589 -29.15 0.05 30.53
N HIS A 590 -27.96 0.04 31.15
CA HIS A 590 -26.72 0.37 30.44
C HIS A 590 -26.13 -0.86 29.75
N PRO A 591 -25.58 -0.72 28.52
CA PRO A 591 -24.88 -1.81 27.86
C PRO A 591 -23.64 -2.25 28.65
N THR A 592 -23.32 -3.53 28.54
CA THR A 592 -22.03 -4.11 28.94
C THR A 592 -21.05 -4.04 27.78
N ASP A 593 -19.78 -4.33 28.03
CA ASP A 593 -18.76 -4.38 26.98
C ASP A 593 -19.03 -5.49 25.93
N LEU A 594 -19.93 -6.44 26.22
CA LEU A 594 -20.42 -7.44 25.26
C LEU A 594 -21.43 -6.88 24.24
N ALA A 595 -22.05 -5.72 24.51
CA ALA A 595 -22.98 -5.06 23.59
C ALA A 595 -22.28 -4.44 22.37
N VAL A 596 -20.95 -4.27 22.47
CA VAL A 596 -20.08 -3.90 21.36
C VAL A 596 -19.36 -5.20 20.96
N PRO A 597 -19.40 -5.64 19.69
CA PRO A 597 -18.92 -6.98 19.34
C PRO A 597 -17.40 -7.08 19.51
N GLY A 598 -17.00 -7.72 20.61
CA GLY A 598 -15.66 -8.24 20.88
C GLY A 598 -14.65 -7.19 21.31
N LEU A 599 -14.34 -7.12 22.61
CA LEU A 599 -12.99 -7.29 23.18
C LEU A 599 -13.05 -7.11 24.70
N ASN A 600 -12.21 -7.88 25.37
CA ASN A 600 -12.13 -8.06 26.82
C ASN A 600 -11.40 -6.87 27.47
N ASP A 601 -12.10 -6.07 28.29
CA ASP A 601 -11.55 -4.92 29.04
C ASP A 601 -10.98 -5.34 30.41
N SER A 602 -10.28 -6.49 30.45
CA SER A 602 -9.63 -6.99 31.66
C SER A 602 -8.13 -7.15 31.49
N ASP A 603 -7.43 -6.02 31.48
CA ASP A 603 -6.08 -5.91 32.01
C ASP A 603 -5.96 -4.61 32.83
N ILE A 604 -6.47 -4.66 34.07
CA ILE A 604 -6.06 -3.72 35.12
C ILE A 604 -4.99 -4.43 35.95
N LEU A 605 -3.74 -3.95 35.87
CA LEU A 605 -2.91 -3.46 36.99
C LEU A 605 -1.42 -3.47 36.62
N GLY A 606 -0.90 -2.31 36.22
CA GLY A 606 0.53 -2.08 36.04
C GLY A 606 0.83 -0.61 35.78
N THR A 607 0.69 0.23 36.81
CA THR A 607 1.21 1.60 36.96
C THR A 607 1.70 2.31 35.68
N SER A 608 0.77 2.93 34.95
CA SER A 608 1.07 3.84 33.85
C SER A 608 0.84 5.28 34.31
N THR A 609 1.86 6.12 34.11
CA THR A 609 1.99 7.52 34.54
C THR A 609 1.68 8.48 33.39
N THR A 610 0.40 8.64 33.06
CA THR A 610 -0.05 9.67 32.11
C THR A 610 -0.62 10.88 32.84
N CYS A 611 -0.04 12.06 32.56
CA CYS A 611 -0.59 13.44 32.59
C CYS A 611 0.60 14.36 32.24
N GLU A 612 0.58 15.45 31.47
CA GLU A 612 -0.28 16.14 30.49
C GLU A 612 0.65 17.18 29.84
N VAL A 613 0.36 17.68 28.63
CA VAL A 613 0.77 19.06 28.27
C VAL A 613 -0.42 19.78 27.62
N ASN A 614 -0.69 20.98 28.12
CA ASN A 614 -1.85 21.83 27.85
C ASN A 614 -1.57 22.93 26.80
N ALA A 615 -2.69 23.48 26.30
CA ALA A 615 -2.93 24.40 25.20
C ALA A 615 -2.09 25.70 25.08
N ALA A 616 -1.93 26.17 23.83
CA ALA A 616 -1.74 27.58 23.50
C ALA A 616 -2.63 28.03 22.32
N ASN A 617 -3.16 29.24 22.44
CA ASN A 617 -4.32 29.79 21.75
C ASN A 617 -4.03 30.37 20.35
N PHE A 618 -4.93 30.16 19.40
CA PHE A 618 -4.99 30.89 18.12
C PHE A 618 -5.81 32.20 18.26
N PRO A 619 -5.36 33.34 17.68
CA PRO A 619 -6.07 34.61 17.75
C PRO A 619 -7.03 34.81 16.56
N SER A 620 -8.32 35.01 16.83
CA SER A 620 -9.32 35.56 15.90
C SER A 620 -10.46 36.24 16.70
N PRO A 621 -11.16 37.29 16.20
CA PRO A 621 -12.03 38.12 17.01
C PRO A 621 -13.39 37.48 17.40
N VAL A 622 -13.64 36.22 17.01
CA VAL A 622 -14.72 35.38 17.54
C VAL A 622 -14.21 33.94 17.64
N GLN A 623 -14.32 33.32 18.83
CA GLN A 623 -14.00 31.90 19.04
C GLN A 623 -15.04 31.00 18.33
N ILE A 624 -14.60 30.21 17.34
CA ILE A 624 -15.44 29.21 16.63
C ILE A 624 -14.87 27.78 16.69
N GLN A 625 -13.95 27.50 17.61
CA GLN A 625 -13.42 26.15 17.86
C GLN A 625 -13.53 25.83 19.36
N LYS A 626 -14.63 25.18 19.75
CA LYS A 626 -14.71 24.37 20.97
C LYS A 626 -14.89 22.92 20.49
N GLY A 627 -13.87 22.09 20.69
CA GLY A 627 -13.68 20.75 20.16
C GLY A 627 -12.31 20.22 20.60
N SER A 628 -12.22 19.01 21.15
CA SER A 628 -11.00 18.42 21.70
C SER A 628 -9.98 17.96 20.65
N GLY A 629 -10.37 17.88 19.37
CA GLY A 629 -9.46 17.65 18.25
C GLY A 629 -8.98 16.20 18.12
N VAL A 630 -8.23 15.91 17.04
CA VAL A 630 -7.86 14.61 16.43
C VAL A 630 -7.20 13.53 17.33
N ASN A 631 -7.13 13.72 18.64
CA ASN A 631 -6.39 12.88 19.59
C ASN A 631 -7.12 11.59 19.99
N ASP A 632 -7.16 10.65 19.06
CA ASP A 632 -6.86 9.23 19.31
C ASP A 632 -6.74 8.56 17.94
N SER A 633 -5.55 8.66 17.35
CA SER A 633 -5.19 7.93 16.13
C SER A 633 -4.93 6.46 16.45
N ASN A 634 -5.25 5.58 15.50
CA ASN A 634 -4.98 4.14 15.59
C ASN A 634 -3.47 3.89 15.69
N TYR A 635 -2.99 3.71 16.90
CA TYR A 635 -1.63 3.31 17.23
C TYR A 635 -1.68 1.96 17.94
N HIS A 636 -1.10 0.94 17.30
CA HIS A 636 -0.73 -0.32 17.95
C HIS A 636 0.80 -0.39 17.99
N HIS A 637 1.36 -0.51 19.18
CA HIS A 637 2.80 -0.55 19.44
C HIS A 637 3.12 -1.63 20.46
N ILE A 638 4.23 -2.33 20.22
CA ILE A 638 4.93 -3.09 21.23
C ILE A 638 6.23 -2.33 21.47
N GLY A 639 6.32 -1.61 22.58
CA GLY A 639 7.52 -0.89 22.99
C GLY A 639 8.39 -1.75 23.90
N HIS A 640 9.68 -1.84 23.59
CA HIS A 640 10.67 -2.38 24.51
C HIS A 640 11.34 -1.24 25.31
N PRO A 641 11.34 -1.30 26.66
CA PRO A 641 12.02 -0.31 27.48
C PRO A 641 13.54 -0.53 27.48
N TYR A 642 14.32 0.51 27.17
CA TYR A 642 15.79 0.49 27.19
C TYR A 642 16.41 1.04 28.51
N GLY A 643 15.60 1.34 29.54
CA GLY A 643 16.07 1.63 30.91
C GLY A 643 15.77 3.03 31.47
N LEU A 644 16.28 3.29 32.68
CA LEU A 644 16.29 4.59 33.39
C LEU A 644 17.71 5.16 33.31
N LEU A 645 17.85 6.45 32.96
CA LEU A 645 19.14 7.17 33.03
C LEU A 645 19.32 7.73 34.45
N ASP A 646 20.31 7.23 35.19
CA ASP A 646 20.73 7.78 36.47
C ASP A 646 21.76 8.90 36.23
N ILE A 647 21.30 10.14 36.01
CA ILE A 647 22.22 11.30 35.94
C ILE A 647 22.77 11.57 37.34
N HIS A 648 23.97 11.07 37.63
CA HIS A 648 24.72 11.47 38.80
C HIS A 648 25.37 12.84 38.54
N SER A 649 25.03 13.80 39.40
CA SER A 649 25.65 15.12 39.53
C SER A 649 25.62 16.04 38.30
N LEU A 650 24.63 16.94 38.25
CA LEU A 650 24.86 18.28 37.70
C LEU A 650 25.48 19.14 38.83
N PRO A 651 26.78 19.45 38.81
CA PRO A 651 27.44 20.27 39.82
C PRO A 651 27.14 21.76 39.62
N TYR A 652 25.88 22.20 39.71
CA TYR A 652 25.63 23.62 39.92
C TYR A 652 24.34 23.87 40.71
N ASN A 653 24.51 24.35 41.94
CA ASN A 653 23.44 24.81 42.82
C ASN A 653 22.63 25.94 42.15
N GLY A 654 21.54 25.59 41.47
CA GLY A 654 20.49 26.54 41.10
C GLY A 654 20.01 26.55 39.65
N VAL A 655 20.47 25.66 38.76
CA VAL A 655 19.90 25.53 37.40
C VAL A 655 18.81 24.46 37.41
N ASN A 656 17.59 24.82 37.02
CA ASN A 656 16.54 23.82 36.78
C ASN A 656 16.90 23.06 35.50
N PHE A 657 16.72 21.74 35.49
CA PHE A 657 16.84 20.94 34.27
C PHE A 657 15.75 21.41 33.27
N GLU A 658 16.19 21.98 32.15
CA GLU A 658 15.32 22.46 31.08
C GLU A 658 15.45 21.49 29.91
N VAL A 659 14.33 20.83 29.57
CA VAL A 659 14.31 19.76 28.55
C VAL A 659 14.77 20.28 27.19
N GLU A 660 14.55 21.56 26.90
CA GLU A 660 14.97 22.25 25.68
C GLU A 660 16.49 22.35 25.49
N ASN A 661 17.27 22.13 26.53
CA ASN A 661 18.73 22.11 26.49
C ASN A 661 19.32 20.70 26.30
N ALA A 662 18.47 19.66 26.28
CA ALA A 662 18.88 18.30 25.96
C ALA A 662 18.89 18.08 24.44
N MET A 663 20.04 17.66 23.92
CA MET A 663 20.29 17.38 22.50
C MET A 663 20.83 15.95 22.34
N TRP A 664 20.84 15.48 21.11
CA TRP A 664 21.34 14.17 20.70
C TRP A 664 22.32 14.37 19.55
N ALA A 665 23.48 13.73 19.64
CA ALA A 665 24.53 13.84 18.64
C ALA A 665 25.52 12.69 18.81
N ASP A 666 25.85 11.98 17.73
CA ASP A 666 26.98 11.04 17.72
C ASP A 666 28.31 11.82 17.80
N LEU A 667 28.79 12.07 19.03
CA LEU A 667 30.03 12.82 19.24
C LEU A 667 31.27 11.94 19.11
N ASN A 668 31.09 10.61 19.15
CA ASN A 668 32.16 9.64 19.23
C ASN A 668 32.41 8.88 17.90
N GLY A 669 31.44 8.89 16.99
CA GLY A 669 31.51 8.35 15.63
C GLY A 669 31.15 6.87 15.50
N ASP A 670 30.49 6.28 16.50
CA ASP A 670 30.09 4.87 16.53
C ASP A 670 28.77 4.59 15.79
N GLY A 671 28.10 5.63 15.29
CA GLY A 671 26.82 5.56 14.61
C GLY A 671 25.61 5.51 15.55
N ILE A 672 25.79 5.84 16.84
CA ILE A 672 24.74 5.91 17.85
C ILE A 672 24.78 7.28 18.51
N ASP A 673 23.66 7.99 18.51
CA ASP A 673 23.59 9.30 19.16
C ASP A 673 23.85 9.24 20.67
N ASP A 674 24.74 10.12 21.11
CA ASP A 674 25.05 10.37 22.52
C ASP A 674 24.11 11.43 23.10
N PHE A 675 23.93 11.39 24.43
CA PHE A 675 23.15 12.40 25.13
C PHE A 675 24.02 13.63 25.41
N VAL A 676 23.54 14.81 25.00
CA VAL A 676 24.22 16.10 25.21
C VAL A 676 23.30 17.03 25.98
N TYR A 677 23.80 17.68 27.03
CA TYR A 677 23.06 18.73 27.75
C TYR A 677 23.80 20.05 27.67
N VAL A 678 23.21 21.03 26.98
CA VAL A 678 23.82 22.34 26.67
C VAL A 678 23.52 23.34 27.78
N LEU A 679 24.55 23.75 28.53
CA LEU A 679 24.43 24.77 29.57
C LEU A 679 24.56 26.18 28.96
N SER A 680 25.49 26.33 28.03
CA SER A 680 25.68 27.51 27.20
C SER A 680 26.50 27.12 25.96
N PRO A 681 26.54 27.93 24.89
CA PRO A 681 27.45 27.68 23.78
C PRO A 681 28.90 27.50 24.26
N GLY A 682 29.52 26.38 23.91
CA GLY A 682 30.85 25.97 24.38
C GLY A 682 30.90 25.28 25.76
N HIS A 683 29.76 25.07 26.43
CA HIS A 683 29.69 24.38 27.71
C HIS A 683 28.49 23.42 27.73
N PHE A 684 28.78 22.13 27.65
CA PHE A 684 27.77 21.08 27.58
C PHE A 684 28.32 19.80 28.20
N GLY A 685 27.46 18.98 28.82
CA GLY A 685 27.88 17.66 29.28
C GLY A 685 27.39 16.55 28.37
N ILE A 686 28.14 15.45 28.38
CA ILE A 686 27.98 14.32 27.47
C ILE A 686 27.81 13.04 28.28
N ALA A 687 26.88 12.19 27.86
CA ALA A 687 26.81 10.79 28.28
C ALA A 687 26.73 9.91 27.02
N LEU A 688 27.71 9.02 26.85
CA LEU A 688 27.88 8.21 25.64
C LEU A 688 26.92 7.02 25.64
N ASN A 689 26.35 6.69 24.50
CA ASN A 689 25.42 5.57 24.36
C ASN A 689 26.15 4.27 24.02
N ASP A 690 25.89 3.16 24.73
CA ASP A 690 26.54 1.87 24.47
C ASP A 690 25.67 0.86 23.68
N GLY A 691 24.43 1.23 23.37
CA GLY A 691 23.49 0.41 22.59
C GLY A 691 22.91 -0.82 23.29
N THR A 692 23.21 -1.09 24.57
CA THR A 692 22.87 -2.38 25.24
C THR A 692 21.61 -2.38 26.13
N GLY A 693 20.95 -1.23 26.32
CA GLY A 693 19.59 -1.15 26.89
C GLY A 693 19.39 -1.57 28.35
N SER A 694 20.44 -1.88 29.10
CA SER A 694 20.32 -2.26 30.52
C SER A 694 21.18 -1.44 31.47
N LYS A 695 22.13 -0.66 30.94
CA LYS A 695 22.83 0.46 31.60
C LYS A 695 23.16 1.59 30.61
N GLY A 696 22.38 1.73 29.54
CA GLY A 696 22.77 2.18 28.19
C GLY A 696 23.44 3.54 27.97
N PHE A 697 23.93 4.24 29.00
CA PHE A 697 24.73 5.44 28.84
C PHE A 697 25.92 5.46 29.83
N SER A 698 27.04 6.08 29.44
CA SER A 698 28.17 6.34 30.33
C SER A 698 27.80 7.36 31.43
N ASP A 699 28.66 7.48 32.45
CA ASP A 699 28.49 8.52 33.48
C ASP A 699 28.56 9.91 32.82
N TYR A 700 27.58 10.77 33.13
CA TYR A 700 27.54 12.13 32.64
C TYR A 700 28.82 12.87 33.00
N THR A 701 29.52 13.39 31.98
CA THR A 701 30.74 14.16 32.17
C THR A 701 30.56 15.54 31.57
N GLU A 702 30.79 16.58 32.38
CA GLU A 702 30.79 17.97 31.88
C GLU A 702 32.01 18.19 30.98
N SER A 703 31.75 18.54 29.72
CA SER A 703 32.75 18.93 28.75
C SER A 703 32.79 20.46 28.68
N HIS A 704 33.99 21.02 28.71
CA HIS A 704 34.21 22.45 28.47
C HIS A 704 34.98 22.57 27.17
N SER A 705 34.44 23.31 26.19
CA SER A 705 35.20 23.60 24.99
C SER A 705 36.38 24.51 25.35
N ASP A 706 37.55 24.21 24.78
CA ASP A 706 38.73 25.07 24.89
C ASP A 706 38.59 26.38 24.06
N VAL A 707 37.50 26.51 23.30
CA VAL A 707 37.20 27.62 22.38
C VAL A 707 35.94 28.33 22.84
N GLU A 708 36.01 29.66 23.03
CA GLU A 708 34.84 30.51 23.27
C GLU A 708 33.98 30.59 22.00
N MET A 709 32.74 30.09 22.06
CA MET A 709 31.76 30.09 20.95
C MET A 709 30.91 31.37 20.95
N ASP A 710 31.57 32.53 20.94
CA ASP A 710 30.96 33.86 21.12
C ASP A 710 29.96 34.27 20.01
N ASP A 711 30.01 33.63 18.84
CA ASP A 711 29.12 33.88 17.71
C ASP A 711 27.86 33.01 17.72
N CYS A 712 27.68 32.20 18.78
CA CYS A 712 26.61 31.23 18.91
C CYS A 712 25.73 31.58 20.11
N ASP A 713 24.42 31.49 19.96
CA ASP A 713 23.46 31.52 21.08
C ASP A 713 22.83 30.14 21.25
N THR A 714 22.29 29.85 22.43
CA THR A 714 21.72 28.53 22.74
C THR A 714 20.57 28.13 21.81
N GLU A 715 19.83 29.11 21.27
CA GLU A 715 18.68 28.87 20.37
C GLU A 715 19.12 28.48 18.94
N GLY A 716 20.29 28.97 18.51
CA GLY A 716 20.89 28.68 17.21
C GLY A 716 21.95 27.59 17.24
N LEU A 717 22.20 26.93 18.38
CA LEU A 717 23.17 25.85 18.50
C LEU A 717 22.54 24.53 18.05
N HIS A 718 23.18 23.88 17.09
CA HIS A 718 22.80 22.58 16.53
C HIS A 718 24.03 21.66 16.46
N PHE A 719 23.77 20.36 16.38
CA PHE A 719 24.78 19.35 16.10
C PHE A 719 24.47 18.68 14.76
N GLY A 720 25.50 18.34 13.98
CA GLY A 720 25.36 17.58 12.74
C GLY A 720 26.71 17.36 12.07
N ASP A 721 26.91 16.23 11.40
CA ASP A 721 28.17 15.90 10.73
C ASP A 721 28.39 16.81 9.51
N LEU A 722 29.36 17.72 9.58
CA LEU A 722 29.63 18.69 8.52
C LEU A 722 30.67 18.19 7.53
N ASP A 723 31.63 17.38 7.95
CA ASP A 723 32.74 16.94 7.11
C ASP A 723 32.66 15.46 6.67
N GLY A 724 31.61 14.76 7.09
CA GLY A 724 31.28 13.39 6.70
C GLY A 724 32.18 12.36 7.36
N ASP A 725 32.77 12.68 8.51
CA ASP A 725 33.68 11.79 9.24
C ASP A 725 33.00 10.89 10.27
N GLY A 726 31.65 10.96 10.31
CA GLY A 726 30.78 10.19 11.17
C GLY A 726 30.57 10.83 12.54
N ARG A 727 31.16 11.99 12.83
CA ARG A 727 31.00 12.68 14.12
C ARG A 727 30.22 13.97 13.93
N ALA A 728 29.35 14.26 14.89
CA ALA A 728 28.62 15.50 14.88
C ALA A 728 29.53 16.70 15.20
N ASP A 729 29.41 17.73 14.37
CA ASP A 729 30.04 19.04 14.54
C ASP A 729 29.08 20.04 15.17
N VAL A 730 29.62 21.13 15.74
CA VAL A 730 28.77 22.21 16.25
C VAL A 730 28.46 23.20 15.14
N LEU A 731 27.17 23.43 14.93
CA LEU A 731 26.60 24.33 13.93
C LEU A 731 25.89 25.48 14.65
N CYS A 732 26.27 26.71 14.30
CA CYS A 732 25.76 27.93 14.92
C CYS A 732 25.00 28.76 13.89
N LEU A 733 23.67 28.69 13.97
CA LEU A 733 22.76 29.37 13.06
C LEU A 733 22.35 30.73 13.64
N ALA A 734 22.79 31.82 13.05
CA ALA A 734 22.45 33.18 13.46
C ALA A 734 21.00 33.54 13.11
N SER A 735 20.44 34.59 13.74
CA SER A 735 19.05 35.03 13.52
C SER A 735 18.72 35.36 12.05
N ASP A 736 19.72 35.74 11.26
CA ASP A 736 19.60 36.07 9.83
C ASP A 736 19.88 34.88 8.89
N GLY A 737 19.99 33.67 9.45
CA GLY A 737 20.26 32.43 8.70
C GLY A 737 21.74 32.21 8.37
N THR A 738 22.66 33.07 8.83
CA THR A 738 24.10 32.84 8.66
C THR A 738 24.54 31.63 9.48
N LEU A 739 25.27 30.69 8.87
CA LEU A 739 25.78 29.49 9.52
C LEU A 739 27.28 29.60 9.78
N SER A 740 27.69 29.47 11.03
CA SER A 740 29.05 29.23 11.48
C SER A 740 29.21 27.79 11.96
N ALA A 741 30.43 27.25 11.99
CA ALA A 741 30.67 25.90 12.51
C ALA A 741 32.01 25.72 13.23
N TYR A 742 32.04 24.68 14.06
CA TYR A 742 33.22 24.21 14.79
C TYR A 742 33.36 22.70 14.59
N ILE A 743 34.50 22.27 14.01
CA ILE A 743 34.74 20.86 13.67
C ILE A 743 35.23 20.07 14.88
N ASN A 744 34.69 18.86 15.06
CA ASN A 744 35.11 17.88 16.05
C ASN A 744 36.33 17.07 15.56
N THR A 745 37.53 17.52 15.95
CA THR A 745 38.80 16.98 15.41
C THR A 745 39.44 15.87 16.25
N ASN A 746 38.89 15.59 17.44
CA ASN A 746 39.35 14.57 18.37
C ASN A 746 40.88 14.54 18.66
N ILE A 747 41.54 15.71 18.78
CA ILE A 747 42.95 15.81 19.18
C ILE A 747 43.04 16.00 20.70
N GLY A 748 42.59 15.01 21.47
CA GLY A 748 42.60 15.02 22.94
C GLY A 748 43.07 13.69 23.55
N VAL A 749 43.68 13.74 24.74
CA VAL A 749 44.21 12.56 25.46
C VAL A 749 43.13 11.71 26.15
N ASP A 750 41.87 12.14 26.10
CA ASP A 750 40.70 11.46 26.66
C ASP A 750 39.53 11.55 25.66
N LEU A 751 39.48 10.58 24.74
CA LEU A 751 38.63 10.58 23.53
C LEU A 751 37.12 10.49 23.80
N PHE A 752 36.70 10.49 25.07
CA PHE A 752 35.33 10.13 25.46
C PHE A 752 34.59 11.20 26.27
N THR A 753 35.28 12.25 26.75
CA THR A 753 34.65 13.22 27.67
C THR A 753 34.93 14.69 27.36
N ASN A 754 35.84 15.02 26.43
CA ASN A 754 36.14 16.42 26.10
C ASN A 754 36.57 16.58 24.62
N PRO A 755 35.62 16.67 23.67
CA PRO A 755 35.91 16.87 22.24
C PRO A 755 36.68 18.18 21.99
N PHE A 756 37.61 18.14 21.03
CA PHE A 756 38.42 19.30 20.63
C PHE A 756 37.86 19.98 19.38
N TRP A 757 37.52 21.25 19.53
CA TRP A 757 36.79 22.03 18.53
C TRP A 757 37.71 22.96 17.74
N ILE A 758 37.61 22.95 16.41
CA ILE A 758 38.27 23.95 15.54
C ILE A 758 37.22 24.85 14.91
N SER A 759 37.25 26.14 15.25
CA SER A 759 36.41 27.16 14.62
C SER A 759 36.71 27.29 13.13
N LEU A 760 35.71 27.08 12.29
CA LEU A 760 35.74 27.43 10.86
C LEU A 760 35.24 28.86 10.60
N GLY A 761 34.63 29.51 11.59
CA GLY A 761 33.94 30.79 11.42
C GLY A 761 32.68 30.62 10.56
N VAL A 762 32.27 31.69 9.86
CA VAL A 762 31.12 31.65 8.95
C VAL A 762 31.41 30.71 7.78
N ILE A 763 30.65 29.62 7.69
CA ILE A 763 30.75 28.61 6.64
C ILE A 763 29.72 28.82 5.52
N LEU A 764 28.60 29.49 5.81
CA LEU A 764 27.59 29.88 4.83
C LEU A 764 26.97 31.22 5.25
N PRO A 765 27.15 32.31 4.47
CA PRO A 765 26.42 33.56 4.70
C PRO A 765 24.90 33.31 4.59
N GLY A 766 24.09 34.04 5.36
CA GLY A 766 22.63 33.88 5.31
C GLY A 766 22.06 34.04 3.90
N GLN A 767 21.22 33.09 3.49
CA GLN A 767 20.67 33.02 2.12
C GLN A 767 19.37 33.84 1.94
N GLY A 768 19.07 34.75 2.87
CA GLY A 768 17.84 35.56 2.85
C GLY A 768 16.67 34.98 3.64
N TYR A 769 16.92 33.92 4.42
CA TYR A 769 15.97 33.27 5.31
C TYR A 769 16.39 33.55 6.76
N SER A 770 15.46 33.97 7.61
CA SER A 770 15.71 34.07 9.05
C SER A 770 15.80 32.68 9.68
N ARG A 771 16.42 32.58 10.87
CA ARG A 771 16.66 31.31 11.59
C ARG A 771 15.43 30.39 11.64
N ASP A 772 14.25 30.94 11.88
CA ASP A 772 12.97 30.23 11.95
C ASP A 772 12.53 29.57 10.63
N MET A 773 13.03 30.07 9.50
CA MET A 773 12.79 29.58 8.15
C MET A 773 13.89 28.63 7.64
N VAL A 774 14.89 28.34 8.46
CA VAL A 774 16.02 27.47 8.07
C VAL A 774 15.89 26.10 8.72
N ARG A 775 16.21 25.05 7.97
CA ARG A 775 16.40 23.69 8.50
C ARG A 775 17.79 23.20 8.12
N LEU A 776 18.42 22.48 9.04
CA LEU A 776 19.67 21.77 8.81
C LEU A 776 19.33 20.28 8.85
N ALA A 777 19.68 19.56 7.79
CA ALA A 777 19.33 18.15 7.60
C ALA A 777 20.16 17.58 6.45
N ASP A 778 20.46 16.29 6.45
CA ASP A 778 21.01 15.61 5.26
C ASP A 778 19.87 15.34 4.26
N ILE A 779 19.80 16.13 3.19
CA ILE A 779 18.67 16.07 2.25
C ILE A 779 18.85 15.06 1.13
N ASP A 780 20.06 14.51 0.96
CA ASP A 780 20.34 13.55 -0.09
C ASP A 780 20.96 12.23 0.38
N GLY A 781 21.08 12.06 1.70
CA GLY A 781 21.48 10.83 2.38
C GLY A 781 22.95 10.49 2.13
N ASP A 782 23.80 11.51 2.01
CA ASP A 782 25.24 11.36 1.80
C ASP A 782 26.08 11.44 3.09
N GLY A 783 25.42 11.60 4.22
CA GLY A 783 26.01 11.61 5.56
C GLY A 783 26.45 12.99 6.03
N ARG A 784 26.20 14.05 5.25
CA ARG A 784 26.62 15.41 5.58
C ARG A 784 25.41 16.33 5.77
N ILE A 785 25.54 17.27 6.69
CA ILE A 785 24.48 18.24 6.96
C ILE A 785 24.34 19.25 5.81
N ASP A 786 23.12 19.40 5.30
CA ASP A 786 22.74 20.40 4.29
C ASP A 786 21.93 21.56 4.90
N TYR A 787 21.72 22.61 4.11
CA TYR A 787 20.97 23.80 4.52
C TYR A 787 19.71 23.96 3.66
N LEU A 788 18.54 24.12 4.29
CA LEU A 788 17.28 24.43 3.60
C LEU A 788 16.68 25.76 4.07
N GLY A 789 16.33 26.63 3.12
CA GLY A 789 15.56 27.85 3.34
C GLY A 789 14.12 27.72 2.86
N LEU A 790 13.15 28.00 3.72
CA LEU A 790 11.72 27.91 3.40
C LEU A 790 11.17 29.25 2.93
N ASP A 791 10.56 29.30 1.75
CA ASP A 791 9.91 30.51 1.25
C ASP A 791 8.44 30.64 1.70
N ALA A 792 7.85 31.81 1.45
CA ALA A 792 6.49 32.15 1.87
C ALA A 792 5.40 31.30 1.18
N ASP A 793 5.73 30.61 0.10
CA ASP A 793 4.86 29.70 -0.64
C ASP A 793 5.02 28.24 -0.15
N GLY A 794 5.86 28.00 0.86
CA GLY A 794 6.13 26.68 1.44
C GLY A 794 7.12 25.85 0.63
N ASN A 795 7.82 26.43 -0.35
CA ASN A 795 8.87 25.71 -1.07
C ASN A 795 10.16 25.71 -0.23
N ALA A 796 10.86 24.57 -0.23
CA ALA A 796 12.18 24.48 0.36
C ALA A 796 13.24 24.66 -0.72
N HIS A 797 14.15 25.61 -0.50
CA HIS A 797 15.34 25.85 -1.32
C HIS A 797 16.53 25.21 -0.62
N GLY A 798 17.25 24.32 -1.31
CA GLY A 798 18.33 23.53 -0.73
C GLY A 798 19.72 24.01 -1.14
N TRP A 799 20.66 24.01 -0.20
CA TRP A 799 22.09 24.16 -0.45
C TRP A 799 22.79 22.90 0.06
N ARG A 800 23.32 22.11 -0.87
CA ARG A 800 24.02 20.87 -0.58
C ARG A 800 25.45 21.14 -0.13
N ASN A 801 25.89 20.48 0.93
CA ASN A 801 27.27 20.41 1.35
C ASN A 801 28.05 19.38 0.51
N VAL A 802 29.05 19.86 -0.23
CA VAL A 802 29.94 19.03 -1.07
C VAL A 802 31.42 19.15 -0.67
N GLY A 803 31.69 19.59 0.57
CA GLY A 803 33.03 19.68 1.13
C GLY A 803 33.74 18.32 1.24
N THR A 804 35.08 18.30 1.19
CA THR A 804 35.88 17.05 1.19
C THR A 804 37.07 17.02 2.18
N SER A 805 37.01 17.76 3.29
CA SER A 805 37.97 17.68 4.43
C SER A 805 37.56 18.64 5.57
N GLN A 806 38.21 18.55 6.76
CA GLN A 806 38.18 19.44 7.96
C GLN A 806 38.44 20.95 7.70
N THR A 807 37.88 21.49 6.63
CA THR A 807 38.05 22.86 6.12
C THR A 807 36.66 23.41 5.79
N THR A 808 36.54 24.72 5.61
CA THR A 808 35.26 25.34 5.23
C THR A 808 34.58 24.59 4.07
N PRO A 809 33.35 24.07 4.26
CA PRO A 809 32.65 23.30 3.25
C PRO A 809 32.34 24.14 2.01
N THR A 810 32.16 23.47 0.87
CA THR A 810 31.68 24.10 -0.35
C THR A 810 30.19 23.80 -0.48
N TRP A 811 29.40 24.82 -0.80
CA TRP A 811 27.94 24.72 -0.89
C TRP A 811 27.49 24.80 -2.35
N GLU A 812 26.63 23.88 -2.77
CA GLU A 812 25.98 23.85 -4.08
C GLU A 812 24.50 24.24 -3.95
N ASP A 813 24.08 25.31 -4.63
CA ASP A 813 22.68 25.73 -4.69
C ASP A 813 21.87 24.77 -5.58
N MET A 814 20.89 24.10 -4.99
CA MET A 814 20.01 23.14 -5.65
C MET A 814 18.70 23.75 -6.14
N GLY A 815 18.43 25.03 -5.83
CA GLY A 815 17.14 25.67 -6.06
C GLY A 815 16.02 25.02 -5.24
N VAL A 816 14.79 25.03 -5.77
CA VAL A 816 13.63 24.41 -5.10
C VAL A 816 13.79 22.89 -5.11
N VAL A 817 14.10 22.33 -3.94
CA VAL A 817 14.17 20.88 -3.73
C VAL A 817 12.80 20.30 -3.39
N ILE A 818 11.87 21.12 -2.87
CA ILE A 818 10.50 20.72 -2.48
C ILE A 818 9.49 21.80 -2.84
N SER A 819 8.40 21.43 -3.52
CA SER A 819 7.31 22.35 -3.85
C SER A 819 6.22 22.34 -2.77
N GLY A 820 5.82 23.52 -2.29
CA GLY A 820 4.96 23.73 -1.11
C GLY A 820 3.50 23.30 -1.23
N GLY A 821 3.11 22.61 -2.32
CA GLY A 821 1.73 22.18 -2.57
C GLY A 821 1.15 21.18 -1.55
N THR A 822 1.97 20.66 -0.64
CA THR A 822 1.62 19.58 0.31
C THR A 822 1.91 19.88 1.78
N MET A 823 2.62 20.96 2.16
CA MET A 823 3.21 21.05 3.51
C MET A 823 2.41 21.81 4.58
N GLY A 824 1.33 22.54 4.26
CA GLY A 824 0.51 23.20 5.28
C GLY A 824 1.23 24.30 6.09
N ASP A 825 0.92 24.43 7.40
CA ASP A 825 1.56 25.41 8.32
C ASP A 825 2.95 24.92 8.76
N ILE A 826 3.97 25.73 8.50
CA ILE A 826 5.39 25.41 8.68
C ILE A 826 5.89 25.60 10.13
N ASN A 827 5.06 26.12 11.03
CA ASN A 827 5.44 26.33 12.44
C ASN A 827 5.62 25.00 13.18
N GLY A 828 6.86 24.69 13.57
CA GLY A 828 7.19 23.55 14.44
C GLY A 828 7.67 22.28 13.73
N VAL A 829 7.87 22.29 12.41
CA VAL A 829 8.51 21.17 11.70
C VAL A 829 9.99 21.11 12.07
N ARG A 830 10.47 19.99 12.64
CA ARG A 830 11.91 19.67 12.79
C ARG A 830 12.17 18.30 12.16
N PHE A 831 13.37 18.13 11.60
CA PHE A 831 13.88 16.89 11.02
C PHE A 831 15.06 16.43 11.88
N VAL A 832 15.03 15.19 12.40
CA VAL A 832 16.10 14.61 13.23
C VAL A 832 16.12 13.09 13.01
N ASP A 833 17.24 12.54 12.55
CA ASP A 833 17.55 11.11 12.59
C ASP A 833 17.91 10.68 14.02
N ILE A 834 17.12 9.80 14.62
CA ILE A 834 17.34 9.30 15.99
C ILE A 834 17.45 7.76 16.01
N ASN A 835 17.52 7.10 14.85
CA ASN A 835 17.62 5.63 14.76
C ASN A 835 18.82 5.14 13.94
N GLY A 836 19.63 6.06 13.40
CA GLY A 836 20.80 5.74 12.58
C GLY A 836 20.39 5.08 11.25
N ASP A 837 19.42 5.67 10.56
CA ASP A 837 19.00 5.27 9.21
C ASP A 837 19.48 6.19 8.08
N ASP A 838 20.21 7.24 8.44
CA ASP A 838 20.92 8.18 7.56
C ASP A 838 19.96 8.99 6.65
N THR A 839 18.71 9.28 7.07
CA THR A 839 17.80 10.18 6.32
C THR A 839 16.88 11.07 7.17
N ASP A 840 16.89 12.38 6.90
CA ASP A 840 16.11 13.39 7.65
C ASP A 840 14.76 13.80 7.00
N PHE A 841 14.21 13.05 6.02
CA PHE A 841 13.00 13.48 5.26
C PHE A 841 11.76 12.58 5.41
N PRO A 842 10.54 13.15 5.60
CA PRO A 842 9.29 12.42 5.38
C PRO A 842 9.01 12.30 3.88
N LYS A 843 9.09 11.09 3.31
CA LYS A 843 8.43 10.79 2.03
C LYS A 843 6.96 10.50 2.27
N TYR A 844 6.11 10.92 1.33
CA TYR A 844 4.69 10.57 1.27
C TYR A 844 4.53 9.09 0.88
N ASP A 845 4.84 8.20 1.81
CA ASP A 845 4.17 6.93 2.05
C ASP A 845 4.16 6.72 3.58
N ALA A 846 3.20 5.95 4.09
CA ALA A 846 2.85 5.93 5.51
C ALA A 846 3.85 5.16 6.41
N GLN A 847 5.16 5.28 6.19
CA GLN A 847 6.19 4.51 6.90
C GLN A 847 7.50 5.30 7.03
N GLY A 848 7.74 5.93 8.19
CA GLY A 848 9.10 6.28 8.62
C GLY A 848 9.31 7.74 9.01
N ALA A 849 9.07 8.06 10.29
CA ALA A 849 9.70 9.18 10.96
C ALA A 849 10.05 8.75 12.39
N ASP A 850 11.30 8.96 12.80
CA ASP A 850 11.78 8.62 14.14
C ASP A 850 11.58 9.77 15.13
N TYR A 851 11.32 9.43 16.39
CA TYR A 851 11.21 10.39 17.47
C TYR A 851 11.67 9.81 18.81
N THR A 852 12.35 10.63 19.61
CA THR A 852 12.62 10.38 21.03
C THR A 852 11.78 11.35 21.87
N THR A 853 11.32 10.91 23.04
CA THR A 853 10.70 11.82 24.00
C THR A 853 11.34 11.74 25.38
N VAL A 854 11.85 12.88 25.84
CA VAL A 854 12.48 13.07 27.14
C VAL A 854 11.46 13.72 28.07
N TYR A 855 11.10 13.06 29.17
CA TYR A 855 10.26 13.67 30.20
C TYR A 855 10.92 13.53 31.57
N ASN A 856 10.89 14.61 32.34
CA ASN A 856 11.28 14.60 33.75
C ASN A 856 10.18 13.91 34.57
N THR A 857 10.47 12.74 35.16
CA THR A 857 9.44 11.92 35.81
C THR A 857 9.22 12.23 37.30
N GLY A 858 9.80 13.31 37.86
CA GLY A 858 9.45 13.76 39.22
C GLY A 858 10.33 14.88 39.80
N PRO A 859 10.00 15.41 41.00
CA PRO A 859 10.83 16.42 41.65
C PRO A 859 12.15 15.83 42.14
N ALA A 860 13.22 16.59 41.92
CA ALA A 860 14.53 16.49 42.56
C ALA A 860 14.46 15.90 43.98
N THR A 861 14.90 14.65 44.16
CA THR A 861 15.04 14.05 45.49
C THR A 861 16.49 14.20 45.97
N PRO A 862 16.75 14.96 47.05
CA PRO A 862 18.10 15.06 47.60
C PRO A 862 18.46 13.75 48.29
N VAL A 863 19.58 13.15 47.89
CA VAL A 863 20.15 11.96 48.59
C VAL A 863 21.07 12.39 49.73
N ASN A 864 21.73 13.54 49.54
CA ASN A 864 22.68 14.19 50.44
C ASN A 864 22.91 15.64 49.98
N ASP A 865 23.57 16.46 50.80
CA ASP A 865 23.70 17.94 50.66
C ASP A 865 24.28 18.45 49.32
N ASP A 866 24.79 17.58 48.44
CA ASP A 866 25.43 17.93 47.16
C ASP A 866 24.91 17.13 45.93
N THR A 867 23.85 16.32 46.04
CA THR A 867 23.37 15.47 44.92
C THR A 867 21.85 15.48 44.76
N THR A 868 21.39 15.76 43.55
CA THR A 868 19.97 15.86 43.18
C THR A 868 19.65 14.89 42.04
N PHE A 869 18.62 14.04 42.18
CA PHE A 869 18.21 13.07 41.15
C PHE A 869 17.25 13.64 40.10
N PHE A 870 17.44 13.25 38.83
CA PHE A 870 16.48 13.47 37.74
C PHE A 870 16.22 12.16 36.99
N PRO A 871 15.06 11.50 37.16
CA PRO A 871 14.73 10.28 36.43
C PRO A 871 14.24 10.60 35.02
N VAL A 872 15.08 10.30 34.02
CA VAL A 872 14.77 10.40 32.58
C VAL A 872 14.46 9.00 32.03
N ARG A 873 13.37 8.87 31.26
CA ARG A 873 12.95 7.61 30.61
C ARG A 873 13.06 7.76 29.08
N LEU A 874 13.72 6.80 28.44
CA LEU A 874 13.95 6.77 26.99
C LEU A 874 13.11 5.65 26.34
N LEU A 875 12.54 5.94 25.16
CA LEU A 875 11.75 5.01 24.34
C LEU A 875 12.25 5.12 22.89
N GLY A 876 12.57 3.99 22.25
CA GLY A 876 13.05 3.93 20.85
C GLY A 876 12.18 3.03 19.97
N ASN A 877 12.16 3.36 18.66
CA ASN A 877 11.44 2.64 17.59
C ASN A 877 12.29 1.46 17.05
N SER A 878 11.64 0.40 16.56
CA SER A 878 12.30 -0.70 15.82
C SER A 878 11.59 -1.02 14.51
N GLY A 879 11.01 0.01 13.87
CA GLY A 879 10.25 -0.11 12.63
C GLY A 879 11.06 -0.73 11.48
N TYR A 880 10.38 -1.51 10.64
CA TYR A 880 10.90 -2.00 9.37
C TYR A 880 10.00 -1.50 8.22
N GLY A 881 10.63 -1.16 7.09
CA GLY A 881 10.00 -0.62 5.88
C GLY A 881 10.14 0.90 5.79
N GLY A 882 10.94 1.38 4.83
CA GLY A 882 10.99 2.82 4.51
C GLY A 882 12.29 3.35 3.90
N ALA A 883 13.47 3.04 4.47
CA ALA A 883 14.69 3.76 4.06
C ALA A 883 15.35 3.28 2.75
N ARG A 884 15.20 1.99 2.39
CA ARG A 884 15.95 1.34 1.30
C ARG A 884 15.13 0.21 0.67
N THR A 885 15.20 0.08 -0.65
CA THR A 885 14.48 -0.98 -1.38
C THR A 885 15.12 -2.33 -1.08
N LYS A 886 14.38 -3.46 -1.24
CA LYS A 886 15.00 -4.80 -1.21
C LYS A 886 16.23 -4.91 -2.15
N GLY A 887 16.38 -4.02 -3.15
CA GLY A 887 17.51 -3.95 -4.06
C GLY A 887 18.85 -3.52 -3.44
N ASP A 888 18.88 -2.83 -2.30
CA ASP A 888 20.10 -2.20 -1.76
C ASP A 888 21.09 -3.19 -1.11
N GLY A 889 20.68 -4.44 -0.92
CA GLY A 889 21.52 -5.54 -0.44
C GLY A 889 21.88 -6.54 -1.51
N VAL A 890 21.67 -6.22 -2.80
CA VAL A 890 21.86 -7.16 -3.90
C VAL A 890 23.31 -7.20 -4.36
N HIS A 891 23.87 -8.39 -4.36
CA HIS A 891 25.17 -8.72 -4.92
C HIS A 891 25.02 -9.87 -5.91
N TYR A 892 25.92 -9.90 -6.89
CA TYR A 892 26.04 -10.97 -7.87
C TYR A 892 27.42 -11.58 -7.72
N CYS A 893 27.49 -12.90 -7.55
CA CYS A 893 28.75 -13.61 -7.41
C CYS A 893 28.54 -15.09 -7.71
N ASP A 894 29.48 -15.74 -8.41
CA ASP A 894 29.42 -17.19 -8.62
C ASP A 894 29.75 -17.94 -7.31
N MET A 895 28.72 -18.25 -6.53
CA MET A 895 28.88 -18.88 -5.23
C MET A 895 29.01 -20.41 -5.36
N ARG A 896 28.64 -20.99 -6.51
CA ARG A 896 28.65 -22.44 -6.75
C ARG A 896 29.76 -22.92 -7.68
N GLY A 897 30.57 -22.01 -8.23
CA GLY A 897 31.58 -22.33 -9.23
C GLY A 897 30.96 -22.84 -10.53
N SER A 898 29.80 -22.28 -10.87
CA SER A 898 28.98 -22.61 -12.03
C SER A 898 29.43 -21.93 -13.32
N GLY A 899 30.28 -20.91 -13.22
CA GLY A 899 30.65 -19.97 -14.27
C GLY A 899 29.61 -18.88 -14.52
N THR A 900 28.59 -18.75 -13.66
CA THR A 900 27.56 -17.71 -13.73
C THR A 900 27.27 -17.15 -12.34
N ASP A 901 27.03 -15.85 -12.25
CA ASP A 901 26.73 -15.22 -10.97
C ASP A 901 25.42 -15.74 -10.38
N ASP A 902 25.49 -16.11 -9.10
CA ASP A 902 24.36 -16.34 -8.21
C ASP A 902 23.91 -14.97 -7.61
N TYR A 903 22.63 -14.84 -7.26
CA TYR A 903 22.09 -13.63 -6.65
C TYR A 903 22.19 -13.78 -5.12
N VAL A 904 22.85 -12.83 -4.46
CA VAL A 904 23.04 -12.83 -3.01
C VAL A 904 22.43 -11.57 -2.44
N TRP A 905 21.53 -11.73 -1.46
CA TRP A 905 20.92 -10.64 -0.73
C TRP A 905 21.48 -10.55 0.69
N ILE A 906 22.10 -9.43 1.02
CA ILE A 906 22.66 -9.10 2.35
C ILE A 906 21.76 -8.06 3.02
N GLY A 907 21.15 -8.35 4.16
CA GLY A 907 20.35 -7.37 4.92
C GLY A 907 21.20 -6.44 5.80
N LYS A 908 20.59 -5.41 6.42
CA LYS A 908 21.28 -4.34 7.20
C LYS A 908 22.21 -4.92 8.27
N THR A 909 21.73 -5.92 8.99
CA THR A 909 22.43 -6.59 10.11
C THR A 909 23.35 -7.72 9.65
N GLY A 910 23.65 -7.83 8.35
CA GLY A 910 24.53 -8.86 7.80
C GLY A 910 23.86 -10.21 7.55
N ASN A 911 22.52 -10.32 7.67
CA ASN A 911 21.79 -11.56 7.37
C ASN A 911 21.73 -11.83 5.85
N LEU A 912 21.97 -13.07 5.45
CA LEU A 912 22.17 -13.44 4.04
C LEU A 912 21.09 -14.40 3.52
N THR A 913 20.65 -14.16 2.27
CA THR A 913 19.81 -15.08 1.48
C THR A 913 20.42 -15.21 0.09
N LEU A 914 20.53 -16.43 -0.44
CA LEU A 914 21.09 -16.68 -1.76
C LEU A 914 20.07 -17.32 -2.68
N TYR A 915 20.05 -16.85 -3.91
CA TYR A 915 19.23 -17.34 -4.98
C TYR A 915 20.19 -17.81 -6.07
N ALA A 916 20.27 -19.12 -6.24
CA ALA A 916 21.12 -19.73 -7.23
C ALA A 916 20.62 -19.46 -8.65
N ASN A 917 21.56 -19.23 -9.55
CA ASN A 917 21.25 -19.15 -10.96
C ASN A 917 20.94 -20.55 -11.52
N ASN A 918 19.69 -20.81 -11.85
CA ASN A 918 19.29 -22.13 -12.35
C ASN A 918 19.59 -22.32 -13.85
N HIS A 919 20.24 -21.34 -14.50
CA HIS A 919 20.46 -21.29 -15.95
C HIS A 919 19.17 -21.37 -16.78
N MET A 920 18.03 -20.97 -16.22
CA MET A 920 16.73 -20.92 -16.89
C MET A 920 16.15 -19.51 -16.72
N LEU A 921 16.14 -18.68 -17.76
CA LEU A 921 15.58 -17.33 -17.67
C LEU A 921 14.04 -17.39 -17.56
N PRO A 922 13.39 -16.60 -16.68
CA PRO A 922 13.94 -15.64 -15.71
C PRO A 922 14.14 -16.20 -14.29
N ALA A 923 14.12 -17.53 -14.10
CA ALA A 923 14.02 -18.19 -12.82
C ALA A 923 15.36 -18.37 -12.09
N TRP A 924 15.37 -17.99 -10.80
CA TRP A 924 16.43 -18.28 -9.83
C TRP A 924 15.88 -19.26 -8.79
N GLY A 925 16.72 -20.21 -8.35
CA GLY A 925 16.36 -21.16 -7.30
C GLY A 925 16.69 -20.59 -5.93
N GLN A 926 15.71 -20.47 -5.04
CA GLN A 926 15.99 -19.96 -3.70
C GLN A 926 16.57 -21.06 -2.82
N TYR A 927 17.76 -20.80 -2.28
CA TYR A 927 18.20 -21.44 -1.03
C TYR A 927 17.73 -20.50 0.09
N GLY A 928 17.17 -21.01 1.18
CA GLY A 928 16.74 -20.19 2.32
C GLY A 928 17.92 -19.45 2.98
N HIS A 929 17.82 -19.07 4.25
CA HIS A 929 18.99 -18.57 4.99
C HIS A 929 20.16 -19.58 4.90
N ILE A 930 21.24 -19.20 4.22
CA ILE A 930 22.38 -20.08 3.90
C ILE A 930 23.33 -20.27 5.10
N LEU A 931 23.25 -19.40 6.11
CA LEU A 931 24.17 -19.34 7.24
C LEU A 931 23.93 -20.41 8.33
N ILE A 932 23.45 -21.61 8.00
CA ILE A 932 23.24 -22.65 9.01
C ILE A 932 24.62 -23.12 9.54
N GLY A 933 25.08 -22.53 10.65
CA GLY A 933 26.31 -22.90 11.36
C GLY A 933 27.44 -21.86 11.41
N THR A 934 27.33 -20.71 10.71
CA THR A 934 28.34 -19.62 10.71
C THR A 934 27.87 -18.34 11.39
N GLU A 935 26.65 -18.30 11.92
CA GLU A 935 26.04 -17.12 12.57
C GLU A 935 26.90 -16.51 13.67
N SER A 936 27.71 -17.32 14.38
CA SER A 936 28.63 -16.82 15.40
C SER A 936 29.88 -16.14 14.84
N LEU A 937 30.31 -16.49 13.61
CA LEU A 937 31.51 -15.95 12.97
C LEU A 937 31.27 -14.61 12.30
N MET A 938 30.02 -14.37 11.86
CA MET A 938 29.61 -13.09 11.25
C MET A 938 28.86 -12.18 12.23
N SER A 939 28.75 -12.58 13.50
CA SER A 939 28.09 -11.79 14.53
C SER A 939 28.86 -10.50 14.80
N GLY A 940 28.18 -9.36 14.67
CA GLY A 940 28.76 -8.03 14.86
C GLY A 940 29.17 -7.31 13.58
N TYR A 941 29.13 -7.98 12.43
CA TYR A 941 29.36 -7.35 11.12
C TYR A 941 28.04 -6.90 10.48
N VAL A 942 28.03 -5.69 9.93
CA VAL A 942 26.92 -5.11 9.19
C VAL A 942 27.14 -5.28 7.69
N ARG A 943 26.12 -4.99 6.86
CA ARG A 943 26.20 -5.13 5.38
C ARG A 943 27.48 -4.53 4.78
N LYS A 944 27.89 -3.35 5.25
CA LYS A 944 29.07 -2.62 4.71
C LYS A 944 30.39 -3.37 4.93
N ASP A 945 30.44 -4.24 5.93
CA ASP A 945 31.63 -5.02 6.24
C ASP A 945 31.76 -6.25 5.36
N ILE A 946 30.67 -6.71 4.72
CA ILE A 946 30.61 -7.98 4.02
C ILE A 946 30.80 -7.75 2.53
N HIS A 947 31.93 -8.24 2.02
CA HIS A 947 32.23 -8.24 0.59
C HIS A 947 32.25 -9.68 0.03
N LEU A 948 31.96 -9.81 -1.27
CA LEU A 948 32.00 -11.07 -1.99
C LEU A 948 33.07 -10.98 -3.08
N ALA A 949 34.06 -11.87 -3.03
CA ALA A 949 35.04 -12.02 -4.09
C ALA A 949 35.77 -13.37 -3.98
N ASP A 950 36.23 -13.93 -5.09
CA ASP A 950 37.08 -15.12 -5.11
C ASP A 950 38.52 -14.72 -4.72
N LEU A 951 38.91 -14.93 -3.47
CA LEU A 951 40.20 -14.48 -2.96
C LEU A 951 41.29 -15.55 -3.10
N ASP A 952 40.92 -16.83 -3.11
CA ASP A 952 41.86 -17.94 -3.21
C ASP A 952 42.02 -18.53 -4.63
N GLY A 953 41.16 -18.11 -5.56
CA GLY A 953 41.18 -18.44 -6.99
C GLY A 953 40.56 -19.80 -7.30
N ASP A 954 39.66 -20.30 -6.45
CA ASP A 954 39.01 -21.60 -6.64
C ASP A 954 37.77 -21.57 -7.55
N GLY A 955 37.42 -20.38 -8.04
CA GLY A 955 36.29 -20.12 -8.92
C GLY A 955 34.98 -19.89 -8.17
N LYS A 956 35.00 -19.80 -6.83
CA LYS A 956 33.84 -19.47 -6.02
C LYS A 956 34.09 -18.21 -5.22
N CYS A 957 33.06 -17.39 -5.05
CA CYS A 957 33.19 -16.22 -4.19
C CYS A 957 33.24 -16.61 -2.70
N ASP A 958 34.15 -15.96 -1.98
CA ASP A 958 34.32 -16.02 -0.54
C ASP A 958 33.65 -14.82 0.16
N PHE A 959 33.39 -14.95 1.46
CA PHE A 959 33.01 -13.81 2.28
C PHE A 959 34.25 -13.14 2.85
N LEU A 960 34.39 -11.85 2.58
CA LEU A 960 35.48 -11.00 3.06
C LEU A 960 34.90 -9.97 4.02
N LEU A 961 35.18 -10.13 5.31
CA LEU A 961 34.72 -9.27 6.39
C LEU A 961 35.78 -8.21 6.65
N VAL A 962 35.47 -6.96 6.30
CA VAL A 962 36.36 -5.81 6.45
C VAL A 962 36.02 -5.09 7.74
N ASP A 963 36.99 -5.02 8.65
CA ASP A 963 36.83 -4.30 9.91
C ASP A 963 36.93 -2.78 9.68
N LYS A 964 35.94 -2.01 10.14
CA LYS A 964 35.87 -0.54 9.98
C LYS A 964 37.15 0.15 10.43
N GLU A 965 37.63 -0.19 11.63
CA GLU A 965 38.71 0.52 12.32
C GLU A 965 40.10 0.10 11.82
N SER A 966 40.32 -1.18 11.59
CA SER A 966 41.64 -1.70 11.21
C SER A 966 41.82 -1.90 9.70
N ASN A 967 40.72 -1.87 8.93
CA ASN A 967 40.65 -2.32 7.53
C ASN A 967 41.22 -3.75 7.35
N SER A 968 41.26 -4.56 8.42
CA SER A 968 41.71 -5.94 8.33
C SER A 968 40.65 -6.79 7.63
N ILE A 969 41.11 -7.74 6.81
CA ILE A 969 40.22 -8.55 5.97
C ILE A 969 40.21 -9.95 6.55
N HIS A 970 39.08 -10.35 7.14
CA HIS A 970 38.84 -11.69 7.64
C HIS A 970 38.06 -12.48 6.58
N MET A 971 38.60 -13.61 6.13
CA MET A 971 38.01 -14.44 5.09
C MET A 971 37.27 -15.66 5.67
N LEU A 972 36.04 -15.89 5.21
CA LEU A 972 35.34 -17.17 5.31
C LEU A 972 35.31 -17.81 3.92
N ARG A 973 36.09 -18.88 3.72
CA ARG A 973 36.21 -19.55 2.43
C ARG A 973 34.95 -20.34 2.09
N ASN A 974 34.48 -20.25 0.86
CA ASN A 974 33.32 -20.99 0.37
C ASN A 974 33.67 -22.42 -0.12
N ASP A 975 33.35 -23.41 0.72
CA ASP A 975 33.56 -24.84 0.48
C ASP A 975 32.31 -25.53 -0.10
N TYR A 976 31.51 -24.84 -0.91
CA TYR A 976 30.32 -25.42 -1.55
C TYR A 976 30.62 -26.75 -2.27
N SER A 977 29.80 -27.77 -1.97
CA SER A 977 29.92 -29.11 -2.53
C SER A 977 28.80 -29.39 -3.51
N ARG A 978 29.13 -29.41 -4.81
CA ARG A 978 28.20 -29.75 -5.90
C ARG A 978 27.63 -31.17 -5.79
N GLU A 979 28.35 -32.10 -5.17
CA GLU A 979 27.88 -33.49 -5.02
C GLU A 979 26.70 -33.62 -4.04
N THR A 980 26.69 -32.76 -3.02
CA THR A 980 25.67 -32.78 -1.96
C THR A 980 24.70 -31.62 -2.04
N ASP A 981 24.99 -30.64 -2.91
CA ASP A 981 24.26 -29.37 -3.04
C ASP A 981 24.18 -28.62 -1.71
N THR A 982 25.32 -28.57 -1.00
CA THR A 982 25.41 -27.93 0.32
C THR A 982 26.54 -26.91 0.38
N PHE A 983 26.23 -25.76 0.99
CA PHE A 983 27.21 -24.75 1.35
C PHE A 983 27.85 -25.10 2.69
N SER A 984 29.17 -24.92 2.76
CA SER A 984 29.92 -24.95 4.01
C SER A 984 31.03 -23.91 3.93
N PHE A 985 31.43 -23.36 5.08
CA PHE A 985 32.42 -22.29 5.11
C PHE A 985 33.54 -22.62 6.10
N THR A 986 34.78 -22.40 5.67
CA THR A 986 35.96 -22.52 6.52
C THR A 986 36.44 -21.13 6.93
N ASP A 987 36.55 -20.90 8.23
CA ASP A 987 37.17 -19.70 8.78
C ASP A 987 38.69 -19.72 8.52
N MET A 988 39.16 -18.79 7.69
CA MET A 988 40.58 -18.63 7.33
C MET A 988 41.28 -17.56 8.18
N GLY A 989 40.56 -16.85 9.04
CA GLY A 989 41.06 -15.73 9.83
C GLY A 989 41.41 -14.49 8.98
N ILE A 990 42.25 -13.62 9.54
CA ILE A 990 42.75 -12.42 8.84
C ILE A 990 43.73 -12.83 7.74
N VAL A 991 43.46 -12.38 6.51
CA VAL A 991 44.21 -12.75 5.30
C VAL A 991 44.89 -11.57 4.59
N SER A 992 44.77 -10.34 5.12
CA SER A 992 45.32 -9.13 4.48
C SER A 992 46.86 -9.01 4.54
N GLY A 993 47.57 -9.88 5.25
CA GLY A 993 49.04 -9.88 5.31
C GLY A 993 49.67 -8.60 5.88
N GLY A 994 48.90 -7.79 6.63
CA GLY A 994 49.34 -6.50 7.17
C GLY A 994 49.19 -5.32 6.20
N VAL A 995 48.49 -5.49 5.07
CA VAL A 995 48.05 -4.35 4.27
C VAL A 995 46.89 -3.65 4.99
N HIS A 996 47.01 -2.34 5.13
CA HIS A 996 46.00 -1.47 5.75
C HIS A 996 45.69 -0.30 4.81
N CYS A 997 44.42 -0.12 4.46
CA CYS A 997 43.97 1.11 3.83
C CYS A 997 43.98 2.24 4.87
N HIS A 998 44.35 3.45 4.44
CA HIS A 998 44.55 4.56 5.38
C HIS A 998 43.24 5.14 5.92
N GLU A 999 42.14 4.90 5.23
CA GLU A 999 40.85 5.52 5.49
C GLU A 999 39.79 4.48 5.81
N HIS A 1000 38.81 4.87 6.61
CA HIS A 1000 37.66 4.05 7.01
C HIS A 1000 36.48 4.34 6.08
N TYR A 1001 35.51 3.43 5.97
CA TYR A 1001 34.26 3.68 5.25
C TYR A 1001 33.36 4.64 6.06
N GLY A 1002 32.56 5.48 5.40
CA GLY A 1002 31.66 6.45 6.05
C GLY A 1002 30.21 5.96 6.18
N THR A 1003 29.27 6.87 6.44
CA THR A 1003 27.86 6.57 6.77
C THR A 1003 27.09 6.07 5.54
N GLY A 1004 27.20 6.77 4.40
CA GLY A 1004 26.52 6.42 3.15
C GLY A 1004 26.79 4.98 2.67
N LEU A 1005 25.74 4.32 2.14
CA LEU A 1005 25.78 2.90 1.72
C LEU A 1005 26.93 2.54 0.76
N PHE A 1006 27.34 3.47 -0.10
CA PHE A 1006 28.37 3.25 -1.11
C PHE A 1006 29.74 3.81 -0.72
N ASP A 1007 29.86 4.42 0.45
CA ASP A 1007 31.06 5.11 0.91
C ASP A 1007 32.12 4.16 1.47
N LEU A 1008 32.56 3.21 0.64
CA LEU A 1008 33.47 2.14 1.03
C LEU A 1008 34.94 2.53 0.81
N SER A 1009 35.77 2.37 1.84
CA SER A 1009 37.22 2.57 1.77
C SER A 1009 37.97 1.41 1.12
N VAL A 1010 37.33 0.23 1.07
CA VAL A 1010 37.91 -1.03 0.57
C VAL A 1010 37.02 -1.63 -0.51
N ARG A 1011 37.62 -2.07 -1.61
CA ARG A 1011 36.95 -2.92 -2.62
C ARG A 1011 37.87 -4.03 -3.10
N PHE A 1012 37.25 -5.07 -3.67
CA PHE A 1012 37.92 -6.25 -4.20
C PHE A 1012 37.60 -6.41 -5.68
N ALA A 1013 38.62 -6.65 -6.50
CA ALA A 1013 38.47 -6.84 -7.95
C ALA A 1013 39.74 -7.47 -8.53
N ASP A 1014 39.62 -8.32 -9.55
CA ASP A 1014 40.79 -8.81 -10.29
C ASP A 1014 41.33 -7.70 -11.22
N LEU A 1015 42.54 -7.21 -10.94
CA LEU A 1015 43.20 -6.13 -11.69
C LEU A 1015 44.18 -6.66 -12.74
N ASP A 1016 44.73 -7.86 -12.55
CA ASP A 1016 45.77 -8.42 -13.42
C ASP A 1016 45.31 -9.59 -14.30
N GLY A 1017 44.13 -10.15 -14.01
CA GLY A 1017 43.45 -11.22 -14.72
C GLY A 1017 43.92 -12.62 -14.30
N ASP A 1018 44.47 -12.78 -13.10
CA ASP A 1018 44.94 -14.07 -12.60
C ASP A 1018 43.83 -14.95 -11.98
N GLY A 1019 42.60 -14.43 -11.93
CA GLY A 1019 41.42 -15.10 -11.39
C GLY A 1019 41.27 -14.94 -9.88
N LYS A 1020 42.10 -14.12 -9.22
CA LYS A 1020 41.97 -13.80 -7.80
C LYS A 1020 41.63 -12.34 -7.64
N ALA A 1021 40.81 -12.04 -6.63
CA ALA A 1021 40.52 -10.67 -6.28
C ALA A 1021 41.73 -9.97 -5.66
N ASP A 1022 42.04 -8.78 -6.17
CA ASP A 1022 43.01 -7.84 -5.62
C ASP A 1022 42.32 -6.82 -4.70
N LEU A 1023 43.12 -6.16 -3.86
CA LEU A 1023 42.64 -5.18 -2.89
C LEU A 1023 42.79 -3.75 -3.42
N LEU A 1024 41.71 -2.98 -3.39
CA LEU A 1024 41.66 -1.56 -3.73
C LEU A 1024 41.38 -0.73 -2.47
N CYS A 1025 42.30 0.17 -2.12
CA CYS A 1025 42.12 1.18 -1.08
C CYS A 1025 41.69 2.50 -1.72
N ILE A 1026 40.56 3.05 -1.28
CA ILE A 1026 39.91 4.21 -1.88
C ILE A 1026 39.85 5.35 -0.86
N SER A 1027 40.49 6.47 -1.21
CA SER A 1027 40.43 7.71 -0.44
C SER A 1027 39.11 8.45 -0.64
N GLN A 1028 38.68 9.26 0.33
CA GLN A 1028 37.45 10.08 0.35
C GLN A 1028 37.37 10.97 -0.90
N ASN A 1029 38.50 11.53 -1.34
CA ASN A 1029 38.58 12.33 -2.56
C ASN A 1029 38.53 11.50 -3.88
N GLY A 1030 38.31 10.19 -3.81
CA GLY A 1030 38.23 9.27 -4.93
C GLY A 1030 39.57 8.82 -5.51
N THR A 1031 40.69 9.04 -4.81
CA THR A 1031 41.99 8.45 -5.17
C THR A 1031 42.00 6.96 -4.84
N VAL A 1032 42.48 6.11 -5.74
CA VAL A 1032 42.50 4.65 -5.56
C VAL A 1032 43.93 4.13 -5.64
N THR A 1033 44.36 3.36 -4.64
CA THR A 1033 45.59 2.57 -4.66
C THR A 1033 45.27 1.09 -4.62
N GLY A 1034 46.11 0.26 -5.26
CA GLY A 1034 45.84 -1.17 -5.44
C GLY A 1034 46.93 -2.06 -4.87
N TRP A 1035 46.57 -3.31 -4.58
CA TRP A 1035 47.45 -4.35 -4.08
C TRP A 1035 47.10 -5.69 -4.73
N LEU A 1036 48.03 -6.23 -5.54
CA LEU A 1036 47.87 -7.49 -6.24
C LEU A 1036 47.97 -8.70 -5.29
N ASN A 1037 47.06 -9.64 -5.42
CA ASN A 1037 46.95 -10.85 -4.61
C ASN A 1037 47.89 -11.95 -5.13
N SER A 1038 49.09 -12.04 -4.57
CA SER A 1038 50.03 -13.14 -4.86
C SER A 1038 49.82 -14.38 -3.97
N GLY A 1039 48.65 -14.48 -3.31
CA GLY A 1039 48.26 -15.51 -2.36
C GLY A 1039 47.82 -14.91 -1.01
N LEU A 1040 47.04 -15.70 -0.24
CA LEU A 1040 46.56 -15.29 1.09
C LEU A 1040 47.72 -14.79 1.98
N ASN A 1041 47.53 -13.64 2.62
CA ASN A 1041 48.55 -12.92 3.40
C ASN A 1041 49.77 -12.41 2.60
N ASN A 1042 49.70 -12.35 1.27
CA ASN A 1042 50.80 -11.94 0.40
C ASN A 1042 50.33 -11.00 -0.71
N PHE A 1043 50.02 -9.76 -0.33
CA PHE A 1043 49.62 -8.70 -1.24
C PHE A 1043 50.81 -7.82 -1.65
N GLN A 1044 50.93 -7.51 -2.94
CA GLN A 1044 52.00 -6.68 -3.49
C GLN A 1044 51.43 -5.35 -3.98
N SER A 1045 52.01 -4.22 -3.56
CA SER A 1045 51.50 -2.92 -3.98
C SER A 1045 51.55 -2.76 -5.51
N ALA A 1046 50.39 -2.46 -6.10
CA ALA A 1046 50.23 -2.03 -7.49
C ALA A 1046 50.42 -0.51 -7.66
N GLY A 1047 50.51 0.23 -6.54
CA GLY A 1047 50.63 1.68 -6.52
C GLY A 1047 49.31 2.40 -6.82
N LEU A 1048 49.39 3.58 -7.43
CA LEU A 1048 48.23 4.40 -7.78
C LEU A 1048 47.47 3.78 -8.96
N ILE A 1049 46.19 3.47 -8.75
CA ILE A 1049 45.26 2.97 -9.76
C ILE A 1049 44.48 4.12 -10.40
N LYS A 1050 43.98 5.05 -9.58
CA LYS A 1050 43.19 6.21 -10.03
C LYS A 1050 43.55 7.46 -9.20
N SER A 1051 43.77 8.58 -9.86
CA SER A 1051 43.88 9.89 -9.18
C SER A 1051 42.51 10.47 -8.84
N THR A 1052 42.44 11.30 -7.79
CA THR A 1052 41.27 12.13 -7.51
C THR A 1052 40.88 13.00 -8.72
N GLU A 1053 39.57 13.19 -8.90
CA GLU A 1053 38.97 14.11 -9.87
C GLU A 1053 37.99 15.07 -9.19
N GLY A 1054 38.15 15.29 -7.87
CA GLY A 1054 37.23 16.11 -7.07
C GLY A 1054 35.83 15.49 -6.93
N LYS A 1055 35.75 14.16 -6.92
CA LYS A 1055 34.52 13.39 -6.73
C LYS A 1055 34.69 12.45 -5.56
N ASP A 1056 33.66 12.42 -4.72
CA ASP A 1056 33.57 11.56 -3.54
C ASP A 1056 33.61 10.07 -3.93
N ARG A 1057 34.27 9.24 -3.11
CA ARG A 1057 34.39 7.80 -3.37
C ARG A 1057 33.06 7.05 -3.39
N ALA A 1058 32.03 7.53 -2.71
CA ALA A 1058 30.68 6.96 -2.76
C ALA A 1058 30.09 6.97 -4.19
N ASN A 1059 30.59 7.86 -5.05
CA ASN A 1059 30.19 7.97 -6.46
C ASN A 1059 30.99 7.06 -7.42
N LEU A 1060 32.01 6.35 -6.92
CA LEU A 1060 32.82 5.47 -7.75
C LEU A 1060 32.13 4.11 -7.95
N ARG A 1061 32.16 3.63 -9.19
CA ARG A 1061 31.74 2.28 -9.56
C ARG A 1061 32.86 1.59 -10.31
N PHE A 1062 32.94 0.29 -10.12
CA PHE A 1062 33.98 -0.57 -10.66
C PHE A 1062 33.28 -1.67 -11.44
N ALA A 1063 33.63 -1.84 -12.71
CA ALA A 1063 33.06 -2.88 -13.56
C ALA A 1063 34.10 -3.35 -14.58
N ASP A 1064 34.00 -4.62 -14.98
CA ASP A 1064 34.56 -5.09 -16.24
C ASP A 1064 33.58 -4.70 -17.37
N ILE A 1065 33.99 -3.74 -18.19
CA ILE A 1065 33.16 -3.14 -19.25
C ILE A 1065 33.46 -3.71 -20.63
N ASN A 1066 34.54 -4.48 -20.77
CA ASN A 1066 35.03 -4.97 -22.06
C ASN A 1066 35.15 -6.50 -22.11
N GLY A 1067 34.82 -7.19 -21.02
CA GLY A 1067 34.83 -8.65 -20.89
C GLY A 1067 36.23 -9.25 -20.92
N ASP A 1068 37.26 -8.48 -20.54
CA ASP A 1068 38.65 -8.96 -20.49
C ASP A 1068 39.05 -9.52 -19.11
N VAL A 1069 38.07 -9.63 -18.20
CA VAL A 1069 38.19 -10.10 -16.82
C VAL A 1069 38.99 -9.12 -15.95
N ARG A 1070 39.18 -7.87 -16.41
CA ARG A 1070 39.82 -6.81 -15.63
C ARG A 1070 38.85 -5.68 -15.35
N VAL A 1071 38.93 -5.19 -14.12
CA VAL A 1071 38.06 -4.11 -13.68
C VAL A 1071 38.67 -2.74 -13.98
N THR A 1072 37.86 -1.83 -14.56
CA THR A 1072 38.23 -0.43 -14.75
C THR A 1072 37.36 0.50 -13.89
N PRO A 1073 37.95 1.48 -13.17
CA PRO A 1073 37.16 2.48 -12.43
C PRO A 1073 36.42 3.43 -13.39
N GLN A 1074 35.12 3.67 -13.19
CA GLN A 1074 34.34 4.63 -13.96
C GLN A 1074 33.60 5.64 -13.07
N ASN A 1075 33.40 6.86 -13.58
CA ASN A 1075 32.52 7.86 -13.00
C ASN A 1075 31.14 7.79 -13.65
N ASN A 1076 30.07 7.86 -12.85
CA ASN A 1076 28.70 7.99 -13.35
C ASN A 1076 28.51 9.35 -14.06
N VAL A 1077 28.63 9.36 -15.39
CA VAL A 1077 28.14 10.44 -16.24
C VAL A 1077 27.24 9.81 -17.30
N ARG A 1078 25.94 10.12 -17.22
CA ARG A 1078 24.83 9.69 -18.10
C ARG A 1078 25.25 9.24 -19.52
N ASN A 1079 24.90 8.00 -19.87
CA ASN A 1079 24.19 7.56 -21.10
C ASN A 1079 24.51 6.09 -21.42
N SER A 1080 23.54 5.19 -21.15
CA SER A 1080 23.06 4.15 -22.07
C SER A 1080 21.88 3.43 -21.45
#